data_AF-A0AAV1DUN2-F1
#
_entry.id   AF-A0AAV1DUN2-F1
#
_cell.length_a   1.000
_cell.length_b   1.000
_cell.length_c   1.000
_cell.angle_alpha   90.00
_cell.angle_beta   90.00
_cell.angle_gamma   90.00
#
_symmetry.space_group_name_H-M   'P 1'
#
loop_
_entity.id
_entity.type
_entity.pdbx_description
1 polymer ?
#
loop_
_entity_poly.entity_id
_entity_poly.type
_entity_poly.pdbx_seq_one_letter_code
_entity_poly.pdbx_strand_id
1 'polypeptide(L)'
;MSSPSWILLLSSALCLILCVHATTPTWEDQESGPFVGHLVKRDDRKPLISTEFGQVSGAKVGDGNETFLLHFITLEPNALFLPVMLHQDMLFYVHTGSGRLSFRGDNGMETMDVRRGDVFRLETGSVFFIQSHLGTTRQKLRIHAIFGDTGEDLRDPIPYGPYSSLRDLILGFDQRVLQETFKVPEEVIEEIRSAPKPDPITHGNASAQESGRSKGDYEFIESVLMSRSAVYGIFDPSNKDKKRKSNLYNFFSGKPDFENCNGWSSTLTKKKTSLLKDSKYGLFMVNLTHGGMMGPHWNPRATEIAVVLQGKGMVRVVCPGLISEAECKNARFAVEEGDIFVVPRFHPMAQLAFNNDTLVFMGFSTSPKNNHPQYLAGKASVLRTLDRHILATSFGVNETTFDRIVNQQGESVILECLSCAEEEFSILSEEIQREREEERRREEEETRRKEEERRRQEEEAKRKEEEEAKRREEEAARKREEEERKKREQEEAARRQKEAEEAERRREEEERERQQQQQEQEQQRREQEEREARQRQAEEERQRQQQQEAQRREQEEREARQREEEAQRQKQQQEEEAARRRRQEQEAREAAAAAAREAEQEREAAARREEEAARRQEQEAQRRQQEEAGQGRGGGAGERQEGGEAAARREEEAARQEGQPTPEQQ
;
A
#
# COMPACT_ATOMS: atom_id res chain seq x y z
N MET A 1 11.09 -32.28 -61.18
CA MET A 1 11.43 -32.76 -59.83
C MET A 1 11.69 -31.54 -58.97
N SER A 2 10.76 -31.33 -58.03
CA SER A 2 10.75 -30.57 -56.77
C SER A 2 11.56 -29.28 -56.57
N SER A 3 10.79 -28.25 -56.20
CA SER A 3 11.06 -26.85 -55.88
C SER A 3 11.90 -26.59 -54.61
N PRO A 4 12.48 -25.38 -54.44
CA PRO A 4 13.06 -24.93 -53.18
C PRO A 4 11.98 -24.22 -52.34
N SER A 5 11.39 -24.93 -51.40
CA SER A 5 10.91 -24.33 -50.16
C SER A 5 12.03 -24.48 -49.11
N TRP A 6 11.95 -23.78 -47.98
CA TRP A 6 12.83 -23.88 -46.78
C TRP A 6 13.71 -22.65 -46.45
N ILE A 7 13.56 -21.50 -47.14
CA ILE A 7 14.16 -20.22 -46.65
C ILE A 7 13.10 -19.18 -46.22
N LEU A 8 11.81 -19.43 -46.44
CA LEU A 8 10.74 -18.49 -46.06
C LEU A 8 10.01 -18.81 -44.73
N LEU A 9 10.45 -19.83 -43.98
CA LEU A 9 9.80 -20.23 -42.71
C LEU A 9 10.54 -19.82 -41.43
N LEU A 10 11.75 -19.25 -41.54
CA LEU A 10 12.50 -18.72 -40.38
C LEU A 10 12.38 -17.20 -40.21
N SER A 11 11.82 -16.49 -41.19
CA SER A 11 11.54 -15.04 -41.10
C SER A 11 10.14 -14.72 -40.58
N SER A 12 9.20 -15.68 -40.59
CA SER A 12 7.82 -15.47 -40.12
C SER A 12 7.59 -15.94 -38.69
N ALA A 13 8.45 -16.80 -38.14
CA ALA A 13 8.37 -17.25 -36.74
C ALA A 13 9.06 -16.31 -35.74
N LEU A 14 9.94 -15.41 -36.19
CA LEU A 14 10.61 -14.44 -35.33
C LEU A 14 9.86 -13.10 -35.20
N CYS A 15 8.81 -12.89 -35.99
CA CYS A 15 8.00 -11.67 -35.96
C CYS A 15 6.67 -11.83 -35.20
N LEU A 16 6.35 -13.04 -34.73
CA LEU A 16 5.10 -13.37 -34.02
C LEU A 16 5.26 -13.59 -32.50
N ILE A 17 6.48 -13.39 -31.96
CA ILE A 17 6.76 -13.42 -30.50
C ILE A 17 7.13 -12.00 -29.97
N LEU A 18 7.01 -10.96 -30.81
CA LEU A 18 7.10 -9.55 -30.40
C LEU A 18 5.73 -8.84 -30.33
N CYS A 19 4.63 -9.60 -30.38
CA CYS A 19 3.32 -9.13 -29.95
C CYS A 19 3.01 -9.70 -28.56
N VAL A 20 3.97 -9.56 -27.63
CA VAL A 20 3.62 -9.51 -26.20
C VAL A 20 2.64 -8.37 -26.08
N HIS A 21 1.48 -8.67 -25.53
CA HIS A 21 0.41 -7.74 -25.31
C HIS A 21 1.01 -6.47 -24.70
N ALA A 22 0.85 -5.34 -25.41
CA ALA A 22 0.89 -4.04 -24.77
C ALA A 22 -0.33 -3.99 -23.85
N THR A 23 -0.27 -4.72 -22.75
CA THR A 23 -1.07 -4.45 -21.58
C THR A 23 -0.68 -3.04 -21.18
N THR A 24 -1.59 -2.09 -21.43
CA THR A 24 -1.57 -0.84 -20.67
C THR A 24 -1.39 -1.25 -19.22
N PRO A 25 -0.34 -0.82 -18.52
CA PRO A 25 -0.12 -1.23 -17.15
C PRO A 25 -1.35 -0.77 -16.38
N THR A 26 -2.24 -1.70 -16.05
CA THR A 26 -3.37 -1.46 -15.15
C THR A 26 -2.77 -1.06 -13.81
N TRP A 27 -3.59 -0.44 -12.96
CA TRP A 27 -3.14 0.10 -11.67
C TRP A 27 -2.64 -0.96 -10.67
N GLU A 28 -2.64 -2.24 -11.05
CA GLU A 28 -2.46 -3.40 -10.18
C GLU A 28 -0.99 -3.84 -10.00
N ASP A 29 -0.03 -3.34 -10.78
CA ASP A 29 1.38 -3.76 -10.66
C ASP A 29 2.21 -2.95 -9.64
N GLN A 30 1.55 -2.20 -8.74
CA GLN A 30 2.22 -1.65 -7.57
C GLN A 30 1.55 -2.21 -6.32
N GLU A 31 2.27 -3.13 -5.70
CA GLU A 31 1.93 -3.91 -4.52
C GLU A 31 0.97 -3.20 -3.56
N SER A 32 -0.03 -3.96 -3.12
CA SER A 32 -0.90 -3.68 -1.99
C SER A 32 -0.15 -3.74 -0.65
N GLY A 33 0.94 -2.98 -0.55
CA GLY A 33 1.63 -2.61 0.68
C GLY A 33 1.57 -1.09 0.86
N PRO A 34 1.63 -0.56 2.10
CA PRO A 34 1.79 0.87 2.30
C PRO A 34 3.06 1.33 1.57
N PHE A 35 2.95 2.36 0.71
CA PHE A 35 4.12 2.94 0.05
C PHE A 35 5.03 3.56 1.13
N VAL A 36 6.07 2.84 1.54
CA VAL A 36 7.08 3.30 2.50
C VAL A 36 8.23 3.93 1.70
N GLY A 37 8.09 5.21 1.38
CA GLY A 37 9.13 5.94 0.66
C GLY A 37 8.95 7.45 0.75
N HIS A 38 9.96 8.17 1.22
CA HIS A 38 9.93 9.63 1.31
C HIS A 38 10.19 10.33 -0.02
N LEU A 39 10.58 9.61 -1.08
CA LEU A 39 11.02 10.19 -2.36
C LEU A 39 10.52 9.36 -3.54
N VAL A 40 10.03 10.04 -4.57
CA VAL A 40 9.79 9.50 -5.91
C VAL A 40 10.55 10.36 -6.90
N LYS A 41 11.47 9.77 -7.67
CA LYS A 41 12.21 10.51 -8.69
C LYS A 41 11.31 10.87 -9.85
N ARG A 42 11.64 11.95 -10.55
CA ARG A 42 10.92 12.37 -11.76
C ARG A 42 10.75 11.24 -12.78
N ASP A 43 11.79 10.46 -12.98
CA ASP A 43 11.84 9.40 -14.00
C ASP A 43 11.06 8.14 -13.58
N ASP A 44 10.77 7.98 -12.28
CA ASP A 44 9.96 6.88 -11.74
C ASP A 44 8.44 7.13 -11.88
N ARG A 45 8.04 8.31 -12.38
CA ARG A 45 6.63 8.64 -12.59
C ARG A 45 6.06 7.82 -13.74
N LYS A 46 4.91 7.18 -13.52
CA LYS A 46 4.24 6.35 -14.52
C LYS A 46 3.66 7.22 -15.65
N PRO A 47 4.08 7.05 -16.93
CA PRO A 47 3.43 7.74 -18.04
C PRO A 47 2.01 7.19 -18.23
N LEU A 48 1.01 8.08 -18.18
CA LEU A 48 -0.42 7.74 -18.34
C LEU A 48 -0.93 8.08 -19.74
N ILE A 49 -0.50 9.22 -20.27
CA ILE A 49 -0.81 9.70 -21.61
C ILE A 49 0.48 10.22 -22.21
N SER A 50 0.80 9.86 -23.44
CA SER A 50 1.96 10.36 -24.15
C SER A 50 1.61 10.54 -25.63
N THR A 51 1.57 11.78 -26.09
CA THR A 51 1.27 12.16 -27.48
C THR A 51 2.32 13.16 -27.96
N GLU A 52 2.34 13.47 -29.25
CA GLU A 52 3.25 14.50 -29.78
C GLU A 52 2.93 15.92 -29.26
N PHE A 53 1.72 16.13 -28.72
CA PHE A 53 1.22 17.42 -28.24
C PHE A 53 1.26 17.56 -26.71
N GLY A 54 1.67 16.51 -25.99
CA GLY A 54 1.80 16.57 -24.54
C GLY A 54 1.88 15.22 -23.86
N GLN A 55 2.04 15.26 -22.55
CA GLN A 55 2.16 14.09 -21.69
C GLN A 55 1.41 14.30 -20.38
N VAL A 56 0.82 13.23 -19.86
CA VAL A 56 0.40 13.13 -18.46
C VAL A 56 1.18 11.99 -17.81
N SER A 57 1.86 12.28 -16.71
CA SER A 57 2.50 11.26 -15.86
C SER A 57 1.86 11.27 -14.47
N GLY A 58 1.73 10.11 -13.83
CA GLY A 58 1.17 9.95 -12.50
C GLY A 58 2.18 9.41 -11.49
N ALA A 59 2.00 9.76 -10.22
CA ALA A 59 2.72 9.17 -9.09
C ALA A 59 1.74 8.91 -7.94
N LYS A 60 1.89 7.76 -7.28
CA LYS A 60 1.25 7.47 -5.99
C LYS A 60 2.33 7.59 -4.92
N VAL A 61 2.06 8.38 -3.90
CA VAL A 61 2.98 8.59 -2.76
C VAL A 61 2.21 8.37 -1.46
N GLY A 62 2.86 7.92 -0.40
CA GLY A 62 2.19 7.64 0.86
C GLY A 62 2.94 8.21 2.05
N ASP A 63 2.23 8.43 3.16
CA ASP A 63 2.82 8.82 4.44
C ASP A 63 2.82 7.69 5.48
N GLY A 64 2.57 6.45 5.02
CA GLY A 64 2.39 5.25 5.83
C GLY A 64 0.95 5.01 6.27
N ASN A 65 0.10 6.05 6.29
CA ASN A 65 -1.31 5.94 6.68
C ASN A 65 -2.26 6.16 5.50
N GLU A 66 -1.96 7.13 4.64
CA GLU A 66 -2.75 7.42 3.44
C GLU A 66 -1.87 7.42 2.19
N THR A 67 -2.47 7.03 1.05
CA THR A 67 -1.87 7.15 -0.28
C THR A 67 -2.49 8.31 -1.04
N PHE A 68 -1.65 9.16 -1.61
CA PHE A 68 -2.00 10.35 -2.38
C PHE A 68 -1.66 10.15 -3.85
N LEU A 69 -2.59 10.56 -4.73
CA LEU A 69 -2.41 10.49 -6.18
C LEU A 69 -2.07 11.87 -6.75
N LEU A 70 -0.96 11.96 -7.46
CA LEU A 70 -0.53 13.16 -8.18
C LEU A 70 -0.47 12.91 -9.68
N HIS A 71 -1.04 13.82 -10.47
CA HIS A 71 -0.81 13.87 -11.92
C HIS A 71 -0.05 15.14 -12.32
N PHE A 72 0.84 14.98 -13.29
CA PHE A 72 1.63 16.04 -13.90
C PHE A 72 1.23 16.15 -15.37
N ILE A 73 0.50 17.19 -15.72
CA ILE A 73 0.01 17.44 -17.07
C ILE A 73 0.97 18.42 -17.74
N THR A 74 1.56 18.03 -18.86
CA THR A 74 2.43 18.87 -19.69
C THR A 74 1.83 18.96 -21.08
N LEU A 75 1.46 20.17 -21.50
CA LEU A 75 0.93 20.45 -22.83
C LEU A 75 1.96 21.27 -23.63
N GLU A 76 2.24 20.83 -24.85
CA GLU A 76 3.00 21.62 -25.82
C GLU A 76 2.27 22.92 -26.15
N PRO A 77 2.96 23.95 -26.67
CA PRO A 77 2.29 25.18 -27.11
C PRO A 77 1.23 24.89 -28.18
N ASN A 78 0.04 25.48 -28.03
CA ASN A 78 -1.13 25.24 -28.89
C ASN A 78 -1.56 23.76 -28.94
N ALA A 79 -1.68 23.13 -27.77
CA ALA A 79 -2.24 21.79 -27.60
C ALA A 79 -3.59 21.87 -26.87
N LEU A 80 -4.43 20.88 -27.08
CA LEU A 80 -5.74 20.72 -26.45
C LEU A 80 -5.80 19.39 -25.72
N PHE A 81 -5.93 19.43 -24.40
CA PHE A 81 -6.32 18.28 -23.61
C PHE A 81 -7.85 18.13 -23.69
N LEU A 82 -8.31 17.05 -24.31
CA LEU A 82 -9.72 16.83 -24.63
C LEU A 82 -10.62 16.71 -23.38
N PRO A 83 -11.94 16.92 -23.54
CA PRO A 83 -12.89 16.88 -22.41
C PRO A 83 -12.89 15.55 -21.64
N VAL A 84 -12.69 15.67 -20.33
CA VAL A 84 -12.77 14.56 -19.37
C VAL A 84 -13.72 14.91 -18.23
N MET A 85 -14.36 13.90 -17.64
CA MET A 85 -15.16 14.00 -16.41
C MET A 85 -14.31 13.58 -15.22
N LEU A 86 -14.25 14.42 -14.19
CA LEU A 86 -13.58 14.11 -12.92
C LEU A 86 -14.39 13.14 -12.08
N HIS A 87 -13.69 12.17 -11.48
CA HIS A 87 -14.25 11.23 -10.50
C HIS A 87 -13.89 11.61 -9.07
N GLN A 88 -12.91 12.51 -8.90
CA GLN A 88 -12.44 13.02 -7.62
C GLN A 88 -12.13 14.51 -7.74
N ASP A 89 -12.19 15.22 -6.62
CA ASP A 89 -11.72 16.59 -6.50
C ASP A 89 -10.28 16.72 -6.99
N MET A 90 -10.04 17.68 -7.87
CA MET A 90 -8.72 17.99 -8.41
C MET A 90 -8.29 19.36 -7.91
N LEU A 91 -7.24 19.40 -7.10
CA LEU A 91 -6.57 20.65 -6.72
C LEU A 91 -5.26 20.75 -7.50
N PHE A 92 -5.12 21.80 -8.31
CA PHE A 92 -3.96 21.94 -9.17
C PHE A 92 -3.26 23.28 -9.02
N TYR A 93 -1.97 23.27 -9.33
CA TYR A 93 -1.09 24.42 -9.45
C TYR A 93 -0.46 24.48 -10.85
N VAL A 94 -0.39 25.68 -11.42
CA VAL A 94 0.25 25.93 -12.72
C VAL A 94 1.71 26.28 -12.54
N HIS A 95 2.61 25.38 -12.94
CA HIS A 95 4.05 25.53 -12.82
C HIS A 95 4.65 26.46 -13.88
N THR A 96 4.40 26.19 -15.16
CA THR A 96 4.93 27.00 -16.27
C THR A 96 3.89 27.20 -17.35
N GLY A 97 4.11 28.19 -18.22
CA GLY A 97 3.24 28.49 -19.35
C GLY A 97 1.91 29.14 -18.97
N SER A 98 1.00 29.14 -19.94
CA SER A 98 -0.36 29.66 -19.81
C SER A 98 -1.32 28.90 -20.71
N GLY A 99 -2.60 28.92 -20.37
CA GLY A 99 -3.64 28.33 -21.19
C GLY A 99 -5.02 28.79 -20.76
N ARG A 100 -6.02 28.14 -21.32
CA ARG A 100 -7.44 28.35 -21.06
C ARG A 100 -8.03 27.06 -20.51
N LEU A 101 -8.52 27.13 -19.28
CA LEU A 101 -9.31 26.08 -18.65
C LEU A 101 -10.79 26.35 -18.95
N SER A 102 -11.48 25.36 -19.48
CA SER A 102 -12.94 25.37 -19.62
C SER A 102 -13.52 24.21 -18.85
N PHE A 103 -14.54 24.47 -18.05
CA PHE A 103 -15.14 23.48 -17.17
C PHE A 103 -16.62 23.81 -16.95
N ARG A 104 -17.42 22.79 -16.64
CA ARG A 104 -18.82 22.98 -16.29
C ARG A 104 -18.94 23.45 -14.84
N GLY A 105 -19.43 24.67 -14.64
CA GLY A 105 -19.86 25.18 -13.34
C GLY A 105 -21.38 25.09 -13.13
N ASP A 106 -21.87 25.68 -12.03
CA ASP A 106 -23.28 25.66 -11.62
C ASP A 106 -24.22 26.27 -12.68
N ASN A 107 -23.72 27.26 -13.43
CA ASN A 107 -24.52 28.05 -14.38
C ASN A 107 -24.22 27.70 -15.85
N GLY A 108 -23.56 26.58 -16.13
CA GLY A 108 -23.18 26.15 -17.47
C GLY A 108 -21.67 26.09 -17.66
N MET A 109 -21.21 26.24 -18.90
CA MET A 109 -19.76 26.22 -19.20
C MET A 109 -19.12 27.53 -18.74
N GLU A 110 -18.08 27.41 -17.91
CA GLU A 110 -17.24 28.50 -17.46
C GLU A 110 -15.84 28.36 -18.09
N THR A 111 -15.24 29.48 -18.44
CA THR A 111 -13.92 29.53 -19.05
C THR A 111 -13.06 30.55 -18.32
N MET A 112 -11.82 30.18 -18.03
CA MET A 112 -10.84 31.07 -17.40
C MET A 112 -9.45 30.87 -17.97
N ASP A 113 -8.67 31.95 -18.01
CA ASP A 113 -7.25 31.89 -18.35
C ASP A 113 -6.44 31.52 -17.10
N VAL A 114 -5.50 30.59 -17.29
CA VAL A 114 -4.57 30.12 -16.27
C VAL A 114 -3.13 30.44 -16.69
N ARG A 115 -2.30 30.82 -15.72
CA ARG A 115 -0.89 31.18 -15.87
C ARG A 115 -0.08 30.69 -14.68
N ARG A 116 1.25 30.72 -14.83
CA ARG A 116 2.20 30.38 -13.76
C ARG A 116 1.78 30.99 -12.40
N GLY A 117 1.76 30.14 -11.38
CA GLY A 117 1.41 30.50 -10.01
C GLY A 117 -0.06 30.31 -9.66
N ASP A 118 -0.94 30.11 -10.65
CA ASP A 118 -2.36 29.95 -10.39
C ASP A 118 -2.66 28.60 -9.75
N VAL A 119 -3.60 28.65 -8.80
CA VAL A 119 -4.16 27.52 -8.08
C VAL A 119 -5.66 27.54 -8.30
N PHE A 120 -6.19 26.37 -8.64
CA PHE A 120 -7.62 26.18 -8.80
C PHE A 120 -8.05 24.78 -8.34
N ARG A 121 -9.31 24.66 -7.95
CA ARG A 121 -9.95 23.43 -7.52
C ARG A 121 -11.12 23.16 -8.46
N LEU A 122 -11.15 21.96 -9.01
CA LEU A 122 -12.29 21.40 -9.72
C LEU A 122 -12.93 20.35 -8.82
N GLU A 123 -14.25 20.38 -8.73
CA GLU A 123 -15.03 19.47 -7.89
C GLU A 123 -15.28 18.15 -8.64
N THR A 124 -15.36 17.04 -7.89
CA THR A 124 -15.77 15.73 -8.43
C THR A 124 -17.07 15.82 -9.26
N GLY A 125 -17.13 15.10 -10.38
CA GLY A 125 -18.22 15.16 -11.36
C GLY A 125 -18.10 16.28 -12.40
N SER A 126 -17.17 17.22 -12.25
CA SER A 126 -16.97 18.30 -13.22
C SER A 126 -16.40 17.78 -14.55
N VAL A 127 -16.94 18.26 -15.67
CA VAL A 127 -16.36 18.05 -17.00
C VAL A 127 -15.46 19.22 -17.33
N PHE A 128 -14.20 18.97 -17.70
CA PHE A 128 -13.24 20.02 -18.05
C PHE A 128 -12.35 19.64 -19.24
N PHE A 129 -11.77 20.65 -19.87
CA PHE A 129 -10.71 20.54 -20.88
C PHE A 129 -9.76 21.74 -20.79
N ILE A 130 -8.54 21.58 -21.28
CA ILE A 130 -7.49 22.60 -21.16
C ILE A 130 -6.86 22.83 -22.53
N GLN A 131 -6.79 24.09 -22.95
CA GLN A 131 -6.07 24.48 -24.16
C GLN A 131 -4.83 25.29 -23.77
N SER A 132 -3.64 24.88 -24.19
CA SER A 132 -2.43 25.69 -23.98
C SER A 132 -2.39 26.86 -24.97
N HIS A 133 -1.89 28.00 -24.52
CA HIS A 133 -1.67 29.14 -25.41
C HIS A 133 -0.38 28.94 -26.21
N LEU A 134 -0.38 29.35 -27.49
CA LEU A 134 0.84 29.32 -28.31
C LEU A 134 1.91 30.24 -27.71
N GLY A 135 1.48 31.43 -27.26
CA GLY A 135 2.33 32.43 -26.61
C GLY A 135 3.50 32.92 -27.48
N THR A 136 4.15 34.02 -27.08
CA THR A 136 5.39 34.47 -27.74
C THR A 136 6.61 33.69 -27.25
N THR A 137 6.59 33.26 -25.98
CA THR A 137 7.68 32.53 -25.33
C THR A 137 7.68 31.03 -25.62
N ARG A 138 6.63 30.51 -26.27
CA ARG A 138 6.42 29.07 -26.56
C ARG A 138 6.69 28.15 -25.36
N GLN A 139 6.37 28.61 -24.15
CA GLN A 139 6.53 27.82 -22.94
C GLN A 139 5.46 26.73 -22.87
N LYS A 140 5.88 25.51 -22.55
CA LYS A 140 4.95 24.40 -22.26
C LYS A 140 4.09 24.73 -21.05
N LEU A 141 2.80 24.43 -21.13
CA LEU A 141 1.91 24.55 -19.98
C LEU A 141 2.09 23.32 -19.10
N ARG A 142 2.61 23.52 -17.88
CA ARG A 142 2.82 22.45 -16.89
C ARG A 142 1.91 22.66 -15.70
N ILE A 143 1.12 21.65 -15.36
CA ILE A 143 0.17 21.65 -14.25
C ILE A 143 0.51 20.48 -13.32
N HIS A 144 0.51 20.73 -12.02
CA HIS A 144 0.73 19.72 -10.98
C HIS A 144 -0.55 19.61 -10.18
N ALA A 145 -1.15 18.43 -10.14
CA ALA A 145 -2.46 18.21 -9.55
C ALA A 145 -2.41 17.08 -8.53
N ILE A 146 -3.13 17.26 -7.42
CA ILE A 146 -3.43 16.22 -6.44
C ILE A 146 -4.93 15.92 -6.47
N PHE A 147 -5.27 14.65 -6.27
CA PHE A 147 -6.66 14.20 -6.23
C PHE A 147 -7.06 13.75 -4.82
N GLY A 148 -8.29 14.08 -4.41
CA GLY A 148 -8.86 13.56 -3.15
C GLY A 148 -10.00 14.39 -2.60
N ASP A 149 -11.07 13.69 -2.21
CA ASP A 149 -12.33 14.25 -1.74
C ASP A 149 -12.35 14.49 -0.22
N THR A 150 -13.28 15.32 0.27
CA THR A 150 -13.47 15.56 1.71
C THR A 150 -14.46 14.58 2.33
N GLY A 151 -14.07 13.86 3.39
CA GLY A 151 -14.99 13.05 4.22
C GLY A 151 -14.99 11.55 3.92
N GLU A 152 -15.85 10.81 4.63
CA GLU A 152 -16.00 9.33 4.65
C GLU A 152 -16.47 8.70 3.33
N ASP A 153 -16.00 9.17 2.16
CA ASP A 153 -15.97 8.30 0.99
C ASP A 153 -14.81 7.30 1.19
N LEU A 154 -15.02 6.37 2.13
CA LEU A 154 -14.34 5.07 2.28
C LEU A 154 -14.58 4.18 1.04
N ARG A 155 -14.85 4.77 -0.12
CA ARG A 155 -14.99 4.03 -1.36
C ARG A 155 -13.59 3.66 -1.80
N ASP A 156 -13.43 2.38 -2.13
CA ASP A 156 -12.19 1.84 -2.63
C ASP A 156 -11.57 2.77 -3.68
N PRO A 157 -10.22 2.87 -3.74
CA PRO A 157 -9.54 3.67 -4.76
C PRO A 157 -10.13 3.36 -6.13
N ILE A 158 -10.62 4.39 -6.83
CA ILE A 158 -11.32 4.23 -8.10
C ILE A 158 -10.37 3.52 -9.09
N PRO A 159 -10.66 2.27 -9.50
CA PRO A 159 -9.69 1.45 -10.24
C PRO A 159 -9.39 1.99 -11.64
N TYR A 160 -10.23 2.89 -12.15
CA TYR A 160 -10.16 3.45 -13.50
C TYR A 160 -9.48 4.84 -13.57
N GLY A 161 -8.95 5.34 -12.45
CA GLY A 161 -8.25 6.63 -12.36
C GLY A 161 -9.12 7.83 -12.00
N PRO A 162 -8.54 9.04 -11.91
CA PRO A 162 -9.22 10.21 -11.36
C PRO A 162 -10.16 10.93 -12.34
N TYR A 163 -10.13 10.57 -13.63
CA TYR A 163 -11.05 11.10 -14.65
C TYR A 163 -11.19 10.15 -15.84
N SER A 164 -12.33 10.24 -16.53
CA SER A 164 -12.63 9.48 -17.75
C SER A 164 -12.90 10.39 -18.94
N SER A 165 -12.52 9.92 -20.14
CA SER A 165 -12.86 10.57 -21.41
C SER A 165 -14.37 10.70 -21.57
N LEU A 166 -14.84 11.91 -21.89
CA LEU A 166 -16.26 12.15 -22.15
C LEU A 166 -16.76 11.33 -23.35
N ARG A 167 -15.91 11.14 -24.37
CA ARG A 167 -16.21 10.29 -25.54
C ARG A 167 -16.49 8.85 -25.12
N ASP A 168 -15.64 8.30 -24.26
CA ASP A 168 -15.77 6.90 -23.83
C ASP A 168 -17.01 6.71 -22.95
N LEU A 169 -17.34 7.68 -22.10
CA LEU A 169 -18.56 7.67 -21.28
C LEU A 169 -19.84 7.71 -22.13
N ILE A 170 -19.85 8.48 -23.23
CA ILE A 170 -21.00 8.56 -24.13
C ILE A 170 -21.09 7.32 -25.02
N LEU A 171 -19.98 6.90 -25.64
CA LEU A 171 -19.98 5.79 -26.59
C LEU A 171 -19.99 4.40 -25.93
N GLY A 172 -19.98 4.34 -24.59
CA GLY A 172 -20.20 3.11 -23.84
C GLY A 172 -21.65 2.62 -23.86
N PHE A 173 -22.63 3.46 -24.23
CA PHE A 173 -24.03 3.05 -24.36
C PHE A 173 -24.31 2.36 -25.70
N ASP A 174 -25.29 1.45 -25.69
CA ASP A 174 -25.74 0.77 -26.91
C ASP A 174 -26.32 1.74 -27.94
N GLN A 175 -26.16 1.39 -29.21
CA GLN A 175 -26.57 2.20 -30.36
C GLN A 175 -28.03 2.66 -30.27
N ARG A 176 -28.95 1.74 -29.92
CA ARG A 176 -30.39 2.08 -29.78
C ARG A 176 -30.63 3.08 -28.65
N VAL A 177 -29.91 2.95 -27.53
CA VAL A 177 -30.01 3.90 -26.42
C VAL A 177 -29.53 5.28 -26.85
N LEU A 178 -28.43 5.36 -27.59
CA LEU A 178 -27.89 6.63 -28.10
C LEU A 178 -28.83 7.30 -29.11
N GLN A 179 -29.38 6.55 -30.06
CA GLN A 179 -30.38 7.06 -31.00
C GLN A 179 -31.58 7.65 -30.27
N GLU A 180 -32.13 6.93 -29.28
CA GLU A 180 -33.28 7.40 -28.51
C GLU A 180 -32.95 8.56 -27.57
N THR A 181 -31.73 8.60 -27.04
CA THR A 181 -31.25 9.65 -26.12
C THR A 181 -31.05 10.97 -26.85
N PHE A 182 -30.34 10.94 -27.99
CA PHE A 182 -30.02 12.14 -28.75
C PHE A 182 -31.08 12.47 -29.82
N LYS A 183 -32.05 11.58 -30.05
CA LYS A 183 -33.06 11.70 -31.11
C LYS A 183 -32.43 11.93 -32.48
N VAL A 184 -31.37 11.19 -32.76
CA VAL A 184 -30.63 11.23 -34.04
C VAL A 184 -30.81 9.92 -34.82
N PRO A 185 -30.73 9.97 -36.16
CA PRO A 185 -30.74 8.77 -37.01
C PRO A 185 -29.61 7.79 -36.67
N GLU A 186 -29.81 6.54 -37.07
CA GLU A 186 -28.84 5.45 -36.87
C GLU A 186 -27.48 5.77 -37.50
N GLU A 187 -27.51 6.37 -38.69
CA GLU A 187 -26.32 6.68 -39.49
C GLU A 187 -25.39 7.65 -38.75
N VAL A 188 -25.94 8.58 -37.96
CA VAL A 188 -25.15 9.55 -37.18
C VAL A 188 -24.41 8.86 -36.04
N ILE A 189 -25.07 7.92 -35.35
CA ILE A 189 -24.42 7.16 -34.26
C ILE A 189 -23.33 6.26 -34.83
N GLU A 190 -23.57 5.60 -35.96
CA GLU A 190 -22.59 4.76 -36.64
C GLU A 190 -21.39 5.56 -37.15
N GLU A 191 -21.59 6.77 -37.67
CA GLU A 191 -20.50 7.68 -38.03
C GLU A 191 -19.62 8.01 -36.80
N ILE A 192 -20.22 8.39 -35.67
CA ILE A 192 -19.46 8.76 -34.47
C ILE A 192 -18.70 7.57 -33.89
N ARG A 193 -19.29 6.35 -33.92
CA ARG A 193 -18.66 5.12 -33.43
C ARG A 193 -17.55 4.62 -34.34
N SER A 194 -17.72 4.73 -35.66
CA SER A 194 -16.71 4.34 -36.65
C SER A 194 -15.57 5.35 -36.77
N ALA A 195 -15.78 6.60 -36.34
CA ALA A 195 -14.73 7.61 -36.31
C ALA A 195 -13.53 7.16 -35.44
N PRO A 196 -12.28 7.34 -35.92
CA PRO A 196 -11.09 7.04 -35.14
C PRO A 196 -11.10 7.75 -33.79
N LYS A 197 -10.76 7.03 -32.71
CA LYS A 197 -10.63 7.63 -31.39
C LYS A 197 -9.46 8.63 -31.41
N PRO A 198 -9.69 9.92 -31.15
CA PRO A 198 -8.61 10.89 -31.10
C PRO A 198 -7.74 10.64 -29.88
N ASP A 199 -6.47 11.04 -29.97
CA ASP A 199 -5.58 11.06 -28.81
C ASP A 199 -6.14 11.98 -27.71
N PRO A 200 -5.94 11.67 -26.42
CA PRO A 200 -6.43 12.52 -25.34
C PRO A 200 -5.88 13.96 -25.38
N ILE A 201 -4.67 14.14 -25.91
CA ILE A 201 -4.04 15.45 -26.12
C ILE A 201 -3.75 15.61 -27.61
N THR A 202 -4.38 16.58 -28.25
CA THR A 202 -4.29 16.85 -29.68
C THR A 202 -3.80 18.27 -29.96
N HIS A 203 -3.58 18.59 -31.23
CA HIS A 203 -3.27 19.96 -31.65
C HIS A 203 -4.45 20.90 -31.38
N GLY A 204 -4.18 22.06 -30.81
CA GLY A 204 -5.14 23.13 -30.57
C GLY A 204 -5.55 23.80 -31.88
N ASN A 205 -6.86 23.98 -32.10
CA ASN A 205 -7.34 24.65 -33.30
C ASN A 205 -7.10 26.16 -33.21
N ALA A 206 -6.28 26.70 -34.12
CA ALA A 206 -5.82 28.10 -34.09
C ALA A 206 -6.96 29.13 -34.30
N SER A 207 -8.06 28.72 -34.93
CA SER A 207 -9.21 29.60 -35.21
C SER A 207 -9.94 30.11 -33.95
N ALA A 208 -9.76 29.46 -32.79
CA ALA A 208 -10.40 29.85 -31.53
C ALA A 208 -9.61 30.90 -30.72
N GLN A 209 -8.38 31.24 -31.13
CA GLN A 209 -7.50 32.17 -30.40
C GLN A 209 -7.57 33.62 -30.89
N GLU A 210 -7.98 33.90 -32.13
CA GLU A 210 -7.85 35.24 -32.74
C GLU A 210 -9.16 36.05 -32.88
N SER A 211 -10.33 35.48 -32.63
CA SER A 211 -11.58 36.24 -32.67
C SER A 211 -12.29 36.23 -31.32
N GLY A 212 -12.54 37.41 -30.76
CA GLY A 212 -13.58 37.60 -29.73
C GLY A 212 -15.00 37.33 -30.29
N ARG A 213 -15.27 36.08 -30.65
CA ARG A 213 -16.52 35.51 -31.19
C ARG A 213 -16.54 34.06 -30.70
N SER A 214 -17.64 33.39 -30.40
CA SER A 214 -19.09 33.60 -30.37
C SER A 214 -19.61 32.42 -29.52
N LYS A 215 -20.75 32.55 -28.83
CA LYS A 215 -21.38 31.44 -28.07
C LYS A 215 -21.57 30.14 -28.89
N GLY A 216 -21.46 30.18 -30.21
CA GLY A 216 -21.72 29.05 -31.12
C GLY A 216 -20.68 27.91 -31.13
N ASP A 217 -19.40 28.16 -30.83
CA ASP A 217 -18.35 27.14 -31.09
C ASP A 217 -18.34 25.99 -30.07
N TYR A 218 -19.05 26.17 -28.95
CA TYR A 218 -19.28 25.13 -27.95
C TYR A 218 -20.68 24.52 -28.04
N GLU A 219 -21.51 24.85 -29.05
CA GLU A 219 -22.92 24.42 -29.13
C GLU A 219 -23.13 22.91 -28.95
N PHE A 220 -22.21 22.06 -29.42
CA PHE A 220 -22.31 20.61 -29.19
C PHE A 220 -22.04 20.23 -27.73
N ILE A 221 -20.97 20.76 -27.13
CA ILE A 221 -20.63 20.51 -25.72
C ILE A 221 -21.70 21.12 -24.82
N GLU A 222 -22.16 22.32 -25.16
CA GLU A 222 -23.24 23.03 -24.50
C GLU A 222 -24.56 22.26 -24.65
N SER A 223 -24.96 21.76 -25.81
CA SER A 223 -26.21 20.99 -25.98
C SER A 223 -26.19 19.60 -25.33
N VAL A 224 -25.07 18.87 -25.40
CA VAL A 224 -24.90 17.56 -24.74
C VAL A 224 -24.88 17.71 -23.21
N LEU A 225 -24.26 18.77 -22.69
CA LEU A 225 -24.23 19.04 -21.25
C LEU A 225 -25.49 19.79 -20.77
N MET A 226 -26.13 20.65 -21.56
CA MET A 226 -27.31 21.46 -21.17
C MET A 226 -28.65 20.75 -21.31
N SER A 227 -28.70 19.54 -21.86
CA SER A 227 -29.96 18.75 -21.93
C SER A 227 -30.58 18.41 -20.55
N ARG A 228 -29.99 18.87 -19.44
CA ARG A 228 -30.54 18.76 -18.08
C ARG A 228 -30.51 20.06 -17.26
N SER A 229 -30.66 21.23 -17.90
CA SER A 229 -31.18 22.40 -17.17
C SER A 229 -32.53 22.10 -16.48
N ALA A 230 -33.17 20.98 -16.81
CA ALA A 230 -34.40 20.47 -16.22
C ALA A 230 -34.25 19.29 -15.23
N VAL A 231 -33.07 18.77 -14.85
CA VAL A 231 -33.04 17.63 -13.89
C VAL A 231 -32.34 17.93 -12.57
N TYR A 232 -31.25 18.70 -12.54
CA TYR A 232 -30.70 19.15 -11.24
C TYR A 232 -31.50 20.33 -10.63
N GLY A 233 -32.24 21.07 -11.46
CA GLY A 233 -33.15 22.14 -11.00
C GLY A 233 -34.51 21.66 -10.47
N ILE A 234 -34.84 20.36 -10.53
CA ILE A 234 -36.12 19.83 -10.00
C ILE A 234 -36.04 19.55 -8.49
N PHE A 235 -34.83 19.33 -7.94
CA PHE A 235 -34.66 18.91 -6.54
C PHE A 235 -34.07 19.97 -5.59
N ASP A 236 -33.72 21.17 -6.07
CA ASP A 236 -33.30 22.28 -5.20
C ASP A 236 -33.85 23.65 -5.69
N PRO A 237 -34.96 24.15 -5.11
CA PRO A 237 -35.56 25.41 -5.51
C PRO A 237 -34.90 26.64 -4.85
N SER A 238 -33.76 26.50 -4.15
CA SER A 238 -33.31 27.52 -3.20
C SER A 238 -32.11 28.40 -3.60
N ASN A 239 -31.40 28.15 -4.71
CA ASN A 239 -30.19 28.92 -5.02
C ASN A 239 -30.38 29.94 -6.17
N LYS A 240 -31.10 31.02 -5.88
CA LYS A 240 -31.14 32.22 -6.73
C LYS A 240 -29.80 32.97 -6.68
N ASP A 241 -29.26 33.25 -7.86
CA ASP A 241 -28.37 34.37 -8.19
C ASP A 241 -27.25 34.71 -7.18
N LYS A 242 -26.35 33.76 -6.93
CA LYS A 242 -24.98 34.12 -6.51
C LYS A 242 -24.02 33.72 -7.62
N LYS A 243 -23.67 34.69 -8.45
CA LYS A 243 -22.52 34.63 -9.36
C LYS A 243 -21.27 34.39 -8.49
N ARG A 244 -20.93 33.13 -8.19
CA ARG A 244 -19.66 32.77 -7.55
C ARG A 244 -18.58 33.26 -8.52
N LYS A 245 -17.87 34.33 -8.16
CA LYS A 245 -16.66 34.73 -8.91
C LYS A 245 -15.74 33.52 -8.93
N SER A 246 -15.24 33.15 -10.10
CA SER A 246 -14.19 32.14 -10.25
C SER A 246 -12.96 32.61 -9.48
N ASN A 247 -12.80 32.10 -8.25
CA ASN A 247 -11.77 32.55 -7.32
C ASN A 247 -10.46 31.80 -7.57
N LEU A 248 -9.85 32.04 -8.73
CA LEU A 248 -8.46 31.66 -9.00
C LEU A 248 -7.55 32.36 -8.00
N TYR A 249 -6.58 31.65 -7.42
CA TYR A 249 -5.59 32.24 -6.53
C TYR A 249 -4.20 32.14 -7.16
N ASN A 250 -3.46 33.24 -7.25
CA ASN A 250 -2.08 33.22 -7.75
C ASN A 250 -1.07 33.36 -6.60
N PHE A 251 -0.18 32.38 -6.45
CA PHE A 251 0.87 32.35 -5.42
C PHE A 251 1.79 33.58 -5.42
N PHE A 252 2.02 34.18 -6.59
CA PHE A 252 2.94 35.31 -6.77
C PHE A 252 2.25 36.68 -6.69
N SER A 253 0.93 36.72 -6.45
CA SER A 253 0.19 37.99 -6.38
C SER A 253 0.28 38.69 -5.01
N GLY A 254 0.58 37.95 -3.94
CA GLY A 254 0.67 38.44 -2.57
C GLY A 254 2.09 38.47 -2.03
N LYS A 255 2.27 39.03 -0.82
CA LYS A 255 3.52 38.93 -0.08
C LYS A 255 3.70 37.52 0.50
N PRO A 256 4.93 36.98 0.57
CA PRO A 256 5.22 35.75 1.30
C PRO A 256 4.80 35.84 2.77
N ASP A 257 4.53 34.69 3.40
CA ASP A 257 4.27 34.61 4.84
C ASP A 257 5.54 34.84 5.65
N PHE A 258 6.69 34.46 5.08
CA PHE A 258 8.02 34.68 5.63
C PHE A 258 9.00 34.99 4.50
N GLU A 259 9.92 35.92 4.75
CA GLU A 259 10.98 36.30 3.81
C GLU A 259 12.19 36.84 4.59
N ASN A 260 13.39 36.39 4.23
CA ASN A 260 14.68 36.95 4.64
C ASN A 260 15.73 36.76 3.52
N CYS A 261 16.99 37.06 3.80
CA CYS A 261 18.08 36.92 2.81
C CYS A 261 18.30 35.49 2.32
N ASN A 262 17.84 34.48 3.08
CA ASN A 262 18.07 33.06 2.80
C ASN A 262 16.91 32.40 2.03
N GLY A 263 15.82 33.13 1.79
CA GLY A 263 14.66 32.61 1.07
C GLY A 263 13.33 33.19 1.51
N TRP A 264 12.25 32.58 1.02
CA TRP A 264 10.89 32.93 1.39
C TRP A 264 9.97 31.70 1.39
N SER A 265 8.87 31.79 2.13
CA SER A 265 7.82 30.77 2.13
C SER A 265 6.42 31.38 2.15
N SER A 266 5.47 30.68 1.55
CA SER A 266 4.06 31.11 1.49
C SER A 266 3.15 29.90 1.55
N THR A 267 2.11 29.97 2.37
CA THR A 267 1.09 28.93 2.52
C THR A 267 -0.25 29.39 1.98
N LEU A 268 -1.01 28.49 1.38
CA LEU A 268 -2.38 28.72 0.95
C LEU A 268 -3.32 27.84 1.76
N THR A 269 -4.11 28.49 2.63
CA THR A 269 -5.07 27.85 3.52
C THR A 269 -6.47 28.38 3.27
N LYS A 270 -7.49 27.66 3.77
CA LYS A 270 -8.90 28.07 3.68
C LYS A 270 -9.22 29.40 4.36
N LYS A 271 -8.30 29.92 5.20
CA LYS A 271 -8.39 31.26 5.78
C LYS A 271 -8.05 32.34 4.75
N LYS A 272 -7.11 32.07 3.84
CA LYS A 272 -6.66 33.02 2.80
C LYS A 272 -7.56 33.04 1.57
N THR A 273 -8.13 31.90 1.19
CA THR A 273 -8.99 31.80 0.01
C THR A 273 -10.19 30.90 0.27
N SER A 274 -11.34 31.28 -0.29
CA SER A 274 -12.55 30.44 -0.25
C SER A 274 -12.42 29.19 -1.11
N LEU A 275 -11.47 29.17 -2.05
CA LEU A 275 -11.20 28.03 -2.95
C LEU A 275 -10.96 26.73 -2.18
N LEU A 276 -10.36 26.82 -1.00
CA LEU A 276 -9.98 25.67 -0.17
C LEU A 276 -10.98 25.37 0.96
N LYS A 277 -12.16 26.00 1.00
CA LYS A 277 -13.13 25.78 2.09
C LYS A 277 -13.53 24.32 2.25
N ASP A 278 -13.78 23.66 1.12
CA ASP A 278 -14.20 22.27 1.04
C ASP A 278 -13.12 21.40 0.38
N SER A 279 -11.86 21.84 0.38
CA SER A 279 -10.75 21.03 -0.13
C SER A 279 -10.14 20.18 0.99
N LYS A 280 -9.75 18.95 0.67
CA LYS A 280 -8.94 18.11 1.55
C LYS A 280 -7.53 18.68 1.75
N TYR A 281 -7.02 19.42 0.77
CA TYR A 281 -5.63 19.83 0.73
C TYR A 281 -5.45 21.35 0.85
N GLY A 282 -4.36 21.76 1.49
CA GLY A 282 -3.76 23.08 1.37
C GLY A 282 -2.60 23.06 0.38
N LEU A 283 -2.00 24.21 0.13
CA LEU A 283 -0.73 24.29 -0.62
C LEU A 283 0.30 25.11 0.14
N PHE A 284 1.57 24.91 -0.17
CA PHE A 284 2.66 25.75 0.27
C PHE A 284 3.71 25.88 -0.81
N MET A 285 4.53 26.92 -0.72
CA MET A 285 5.67 27.15 -1.58
C MET A 285 6.84 27.65 -0.75
N VAL A 286 8.01 27.13 -1.07
CA VAL A 286 9.27 27.50 -0.42
C VAL A 286 10.31 27.76 -1.50
N ASN A 287 11.04 28.84 -1.32
CA ASN A 287 12.20 29.19 -2.11
C ASN A 287 13.38 29.37 -1.15
N LEU A 288 14.38 28.51 -1.26
CA LEU A 288 15.65 28.62 -0.57
C LEU A 288 16.70 29.14 -1.54
N THR A 289 17.38 30.22 -1.17
CA THR A 289 18.54 30.70 -1.92
C THR A 289 19.72 29.75 -1.72
N HIS A 290 20.81 29.98 -2.46
CA HIS A 290 22.08 29.28 -2.31
C HIS A 290 22.51 29.16 -0.84
N GLY A 291 22.78 27.93 -0.38
CA GLY A 291 23.15 27.65 1.02
C GLY A 291 22.06 27.97 2.06
N GLY A 292 20.81 28.22 1.61
CA GLY A 292 19.67 28.45 2.48
C GLY A 292 19.09 27.13 3.00
N MET A 293 18.64 27.14 4.25
CA MET A 293 18.00 26.00 4.89
C MET A 293 16.67 26.42 5.50
N MET A 294 15.58 25.72 5.18
CA MET A 294 14.41 25.79 6.03
C MET A 294 14.72 25.07 7.35
N GLY A 295 14.74 25.84 8.44
CA GLY A 295 15.27 25.38 9.72
C GLY A 295 14.55 24.13 10.23
N PRO A 296 15.24 23.29 11.05
CA PRO A 296 14.66 22.04 11.53
C PRO A 296 13.31 22.26 12.21
N HIS A 297 12.26 21.60 11.73
CA HIS A 297 10.89 21.76 12.21
C HIS A 297 10.05 20.52 12.00
N TRP A 298 8.91 20.42 12.67
CA TRP A 298 7.89 19.41 12.34
C TRP A 298 6.52 20.05 12.18
N ASN A 299 5.66 19.32 11.47
CA ASN A 299 4.29 19.73 11.21
C ASN A 299 3.31 18.99 12.10
N PRO A 300 2.54 19.68 12.95
CA PRO A 300 1.65 19.01 13.89
C PRO A 300 0.30 18.60 13.28
N ARG A 301 -0.09 19.16 12.13
CA ARG A 301 -1.43 18.98 11.55
C ARG A 301 -1.47 18.39 10.15
N ALA A 302 -0.37 18.40 9.41
CA ALA A 302 -0.37 18.00 8.02
C ALA A 302 0.92 17.26 7.64
N THR A 303 0.74 16.32 6.72
CA THR A 303 1.80 15.74 5.89
C THR A 303 2.10 16.70 4.75
N GLU A 304 3.38 16.89 4.45
CA GLU A 304 3.85 17.67 3.31
C GLU A 304 4.14 16.77 2.13
N ILE A 305 3.51 17.05 0.99
CA ILE A 305 3.71 16.36 -0.28
C ILE A 305 4.27 17.37 -1.27
N ALA A 306 5.59 17.45 -1.36
CA ALA A 306 6.29 18.49 -2.11
C ALA A 306 6.76 17.99 -3.48
N VAL A 307 6.75 18.88 -4.46
CA VAL A 307 7.30 18.71 -5.80
C VAL A 307 8.36 19.78 -6.01
N VAL A 308 9.58 19.36 -6.34
CA VAL A 308 10.68 20.28 -6.63
C VAL A 308 10.49 20.90 -8.01
N LEU A 309 10.65 22.22 -8.08
CA LEU A 309 10.41 23.03 -9.27
C LEU A 309 11.66 23.60 -9.89
N GLN A 310 12.67 23.88 -9.09
CA GLN A 310 13.91 24.42 -9.59
C GLN A 310 15.06 24.09 -8.64
N GLY A 311 16.19 23.73 -9.26
CA GLY A 311 17.47 23.48 -8.61
C GLY A 311 17.49 22.19 -7.80
N LYS A 312 18.38 22.13 -6.81
CA LYS A 312 18.77 20.90 -6.13
C LYS A 312 18.96 21.14 -4.63
N GLY A 313 18.77 20.09 -3.85
CA GLY A 313 19.00 20.15 -2.42
C GLY A 313 18.98 18.80 -1.74
N MET A 314 19.12 18.86 -0.42
CA MET A 314 18.99 17.71 0.48
C MET A 314 17.77 17.88 1.37
N VAL A 315 17.12 16.76 1.67
CA VAL A 315 16.08 16.71 2.70
C VAL A 315 16.51 15.70 3.75
N ARG A 316 16.51 16.13 5.00
CA ARG A 316 16.74 15.28 6.17
C ARG A 316 15.42 15.12 6.91
N VAL A 317 15.02 13.87 7.17
CA VAL A 317 13.82 13.51 7.93
C VAL A 317 14.23 12.67 9.12
N VAL A 318 13.75 13.06 10.29
CA VAL A 318 13.98 12.36 11.55
C VAL A 318 12.71 11.60 11.91
N CYS A 319 12.87 10.34 12.29
CA CYS A 319 11.77 9.55 12.80
C CYS A 319 11.47 9.94 14.26
N PRO A 320 10.21 10.29 14.61
CA PRO A 320 9.83 10.54 16.00
C PRO A 320 9.73 9.21 16.76
N GLY A 321 10.75 8.85 17.55
CA GLY A 321 10.82 7.58 18.26
C GLY A 321 10.00 7.52 19.55
N LEU A 322 9.15 6.50 19.69
CA LEU A 322 8.58 5.98 20.95
C LEU A 322 8.24 4.47 20.88
N ILE A 323 8.16 3.87 19.69
CA ILE A 323 7.87 2.45 19.46
C ILE A 323 8.91 1.93 18.47
N SER A 324 9.58 0.81 18.82
CA SER A 324 10.46 -0.03 18.00
C SER A 324 11.22 0.66 16.85
N GLU A 325 12.54 0.82 16.97
CA GLU A 325 13.45 1.28 15.89
C GLU A 325 13.31 0.48 14.56
N ALA A 326 12.62 -0.66 14.57
CA ALA A 326 12.38 -1.48 13.39
C ALA A 326 11.32 -0.89 12.42
N GLU A 327 10.39 -0.03 12.88
CA GLU A 327 9.26 0.43 12.05
C GLU A 327 9.50 1.78 11.34
N CYS A 328 10.40 2.63 11.86
CA CYS A 328 10.61 3.96 11.30
C CYS A 328 12.08 4.40 11.44
N LYS A 329 12.73 4.69 10.31
CA LYS A 329 14.15 5.05 10.22
C LYS A 329 14.32 6.50 9.81
N ASN A 330 15.38 7.14 10.31
CA ASN A 330 15.79 8.45 9.81
C ASN A 330 16.12 8.34 8.32
N ALA A 331 15.66 9.30 7.53
CA ALA A 331 15.90 9.34 6.09
C ALA A 331 16.72 10.57 5.72
N ARG A 332 17.56 10.43 4.70
CA ARG A 332 18.22 11.56 4.02
C ARG A 332 18.20 11.26 2.54
N PHE A 333 17.93 12.27 1.72
CA PHE A 333 17.87 12.08 0.29
C PHE A 333 18.10 13.38 -0.48
N ALA A 334 18.72 13.24 -1.65
CA ALA A 334 18.93 14.33 -2.58
C ALA A 334 17.71 14.50 -3.49
N VAL A 335 17.30 15.74 -3.69
CA VAL A 335 16.15 16.11 -4.53
C VAL A 335 16.57 17.07 -5.64
N GLU A 336 15.94 16.93 -6.80
CA GLU A 336 16.13 17.82 -7.96
C GLU A 336 14.82 18.08 -8.71
N GLU A 337 14.85 18.95 -9.72
CA GLU A 337 13.65 19.37 -10.47
C GLU A 337 12.79 18.18 -10.95
N GLY A 338 11.54 18.15 -10.49
CA GLY A 338 10.58 17.10 -10.79
C GLY A 338 10.61 15.93 -9.82
N ASP A 339 11.43 15.94 -8.78
CA ASP A 339 11.27 14.96 -7.70
C ASP A 339 10.07 15.29 -6.83
N ILE A 340 9.46 14.25 -6.25
CA ILE A 340 8.37 14.36 -5.28
C ILE A 340 8.90 13.83 -3.96
N PHE A 341 8.74 14.59 -2.87
CA PHE A 341 9.07 14.08 -1.55
C PHE A 341 7.91 14.25 -0.57
N VAL A 342 7.80 13.31 0.35
CA VAL A 342 6.74 13.27 1.35
C VAL A 342 7.34 13.27 2.74
N VAL A 343 6.89 14.20 3.58
CA VAL A 343 7.22 14.22 5.01
C VAL A 343 5.95 14.11 5.83
N PRO A 344 5.73 12.98 6.52
CA PRO A 344 4.55 12.80 7.36
C PRO A 344 4.50 13.80 8.50
N ARG A 345 3.29 14.04 9.02
CA ARG A 345 3.11 14.84 10.24
C ARG A 345 3.98 14.30 11.39
N PHE A 346 4.38 15.17 12.29
CA PHE A 346 5.25 14.90 13.45
C PHE A 346 6.67 14.43 13.16
N HIS A 347 7.09 14.30 11.90
CA HIS A 347 8.49 14.01 11.58
C HIS A 347 9.28 15.32 11.52
N PRO A 348 10.30 15.52 12.38
CA PRO A 348 11.18 16.66 12.25
C PRO A 348 11.97 16.57 10.94
N MET A 349 12.09 17.68 10.24
CA MET A 349 12.73 17.75 8.94
C MET A 349 13.53 19.02 8.76
N ALA A 350 14.51 18.96 7.86
CA ALA A 350 15.22 20.11 7.34
C ALA A 350 15.36 19.98 5.82
N GLN A 351 15.11 21.06 5.09
CA GLN A 351 15.32 21.14 3.65
C GLN A 351 16.46 22.12 3.39
N LEU A 352 17.47 21.68 2.63
CA LEU A 352 18.74 22.39 2.46
C LEU A 352 19.01 22.60 0.97
N ALA A 353 19.30 23.83 0.56
CA ALA A 353 19.84 24.12 -0.77
C ALA A 353 21.36 23.93 -0.78
N PHE A 354 21.92 23.48 -1.91
CA PHE A 354 23.37 23.46 -2.12
C PHE A 354 23.94 24.88 -2.22
N ASN A 355 25.25 25.03 -2.03
CA ASN A 355 25.94 26.32 -2.14
C ASN A 355 25.88 26.92 -3.54
N ASN A 356 25.78 26.08 -4.57
CA ASN A 356 25.79 26.48 -5.97
C ASN A 356 24.42 26.36 -6.66
N ASP A 357 23.37 26.06 -5.91
CA ASP A 357 22.01 25.90 -6.43
C ASP A 357 20.97 26.55 -5.50
N THR A 358 19.82 26.90 -6.06
CA THR A 358 18.63 27.22 -5.25
C THR A 358 17.81 25.95 -5.03
N LEU A 359 16.97 25.91 -3.99
CA LEU A 359 15.95 24.86 -3.86
C LEU A 359 14.56 25.50 -3.81
N VAL A 360 13.81 25.37 -4.90
CA VAL A 360 12.43 25.85 -4.99
C VAL A 360 11.48 24.67 -5.14
N PHE A 361 10.50 24.59 -4.24
CA PHE A 361 9.47 23.56 -4.27
C PHE A 361 8.11 24.14 -3.89
N MET A 362 7.05 23.57 -4.45
CA MET A 362 5.72 23.69 -3.86
C MET A 362 5.34 22.37 -3.25
N GLY A 363 4.32 22.36 -2.40
CA GLY A 363 3.69 21.12 -2.01
C GLY A 363 2.23 21.26 -1.67
N PHE A 364 1.59 20.10 -1.60
CA PHE A 364 0.25 19.93 -1.06
C PHE A 364 0.37 19.57 0.43
N SER A 365 -0.46 20.22 1.24
CA SER A 365 -0.60 19.92 2.67
C SER A 365 -1.87 19.08 2.84
N THR A 366 -1.82 17.99 3.59
CA THR A 366 -3.02 17.17 3.91
C THR A 366 -4.03 17.87 4.83
N SER A 367 -3.79 19.14 5.16
CA SER A 367 -4.77 20.01 5.80
C SER A 367 -4.90 21.34 5.06
N PRO A 368 -6.14 21.81 4.79
CA PRO A 368 -6.39 23.15 4.27
C PRO A 368 -6.37 24.21 5.40
N LYS A 369 -6.16 23.80 6.66
CA LYS A 369 -6.10 24.68 7.83
C LYS A 369 -4.67 25.17 8.04
N ASN A 370 -4.50 26.18 8.90
CA ASN A 370 -3.17 26.62 9.31
C ASN A 370 -2.45 25.47 10.05
N ASN A 371 -1.29 25.08 9.53
CA ASN A 371 -0.50 23.97 10.07
C ASN A 371 0.27 24.34 11.33
N HIS A 372 0.77 25.58 11.42
CA HIS A 372 1.67 26.07 12.49
C HIS A 372 2.90 25.16 12.69
N PRO A 373 3.85 25.13 11.73
CA PRO A 373 5.11 24.40 11.88
C PRO A 373 5.82 24.76 13.19
N GLN A 374 6.37 23.76 13.87
CA GLN A 374 7.10 23.92 15.12
C GLN A 374 8.60 23.87 14.85
N TYR A 375 9.25 25.03 14.87
CA TYR A 375 10.69 25.14 14.62
C TYR A 375 11.49 24.77 15.87
N LEU A 376 12.63 24.11 15.68
CA LEU A 376 13.56 23.72 16.76
C LEU A 376 14.60 24.81 17.05
N ALA A 377 14.92 25.64 16.07
CA ALA A 377 15.93 26.69 16.18
C ALA A 377 15.39 28.06 15.75
N GLY A 378 16.13 29.12 16.10
CA GLY A 378 15.80 30.50 15.74
C GLY A 378 14.71 31.16 16.58
N LYS A 379 14.31 32.36 16.15
CA LYS A 379 13.29 33.21 16.81
C LYS A 379 11.91 32.58 16.90
N ALA A 380 11.57 31.69 15.99
CA ALA A 380 10.33 30.93 16.01
C ALA A 380 10.44 29.60 16.76
N SER A 381 11.57 29.32 17.43
CA SER A 381 11.78 28.04 18.11
C SER A 381 10.78 27.80 19.23
N VAL A 382 10.14 26.63 19.25
CA VAL A 382 9.27 26.20 20.35
C VAL A 382 10.04 26.02 21.65
N LEU A 383 11.36 25.75 21.58
CA LEU A 383 12.24 25.67 22.75
C LEU A 383 12.35 27.00 23.49
N ARG A 384 12.00 28.14 22.87
CA ARG A 384 11.93 29.45 23.54
C ARG A 384 10.66 29.64 24.38
N THR A 385 9.65 28.81 24.19
CA THR A 385 8.36 28.90 24.89
C THR A 385 8.24 28.01 26.11
N LEU A 386 9.19 27.08 26.28
CA LEU A 386 9.21 26.10 27.37
C LEU A 386 10.14 26.58 28.50
N ASP A 387 9.89 26.07 29.70
CA ASP A 387 10.69 26.42 30.88
C ASP A 387 12.16 25.98 30.71
N ARG A 388 13.06 26.91 31.06
CA ARG A 388 14.49 26.75 30.81
C ARG A 388 15.11 25.64 31.66
N HIS A 389 14.72 25.56 32.91
CA HIS A 389 15.20 24.54 33.84
C HIS A 389 14.75 23.15 33.39
N ILE A 390 13.48 23.02 32.97
CA ILE A 390 12.93 21.75 32.46
C ILE A 390 13.68 21.29 31.20
N LEU A 391 13.93 22.20 30.25
CA LEU A 391 14.68 21.85 29.05
C LEU A 391 16.12 21.46 29.38
N ALA A 392 16.83 22.25 30.19
CA ALA A 392 18.20 21.91 30.59
C ALA A 392 18.26 20.51 31.24
N THR A 393 17.31 20.21 32.13
CA THR A 393 17.15 18.90 32.76
C THR A 393 16.89 17.79 31.74
N SER A 394 16.01 18.03 30.76
CA SER A 394 15.64 17.06 29.72
C SER A 394 16.81 16.71 28.78
N PHE A 395 17.71 17.67 28.56
CA PHE A 395 18.93 17.46 27.76
C PHE A 395 20.13 17.01 28.62
N GLY A 396 19.96 16.84 29.94
CA GLY A 396 21.04 16.41 30.85
C GLY A 396 22.18 17.42 30.97
N VAL A 397 21.92 18.71 30.76
CA VAL A 397 22.91 19.79 30.81
C VAL A 397 22.50 20.88 31.81
N ASN A 398 23.43 21.76 32.17
CA ASN A 398 23.08 22.91 33.01
C ASN A 398 22.34 24.01 32.19
N GLU A 399 21.60 24.87 32.89
CA GLU A 399 20.81 25.94 32.27
C GLU A 399 21.66 26.88 31.42
N THR A 400 22.83 27.29 31.90
CA THR A 400 23.72 28.19 31.16
C THR A 400 24.20 27.60 29.83
N THR A 401 24.43 26.29 29.78
CA THR A 401 24.83 25.58 28.57
C THR A 401 23.66 25.48 27.62
N PHE A 402 22.49 25.13 28.15
CA PHE A 402 21.28 25.07 27.34
C PHE A 402 20.95 26.46 26.76
N ASP A 403 21.10 27.54 27.55
CA ASP A 403 20.88 28.96 27.16
C ASP A 403 21.63 29.32 25.89
N ARG A 404 22.86 28.84 25.76
CA ARG A 404 23.68 29.08 24.57
C ARG A 404 23.12 28.41 23.33
N ILE A 405 22.37 27.30 23.45
CA ILE A 405 21.79 26.61 22.28
C ILE A 405 20.56 27.37 21.77
N VAL A 406 19.66 27.78 22.66
CA VAL A 406 18.36 28.33 22.26
C VAL A 406 18.44 29.78 21.80
N ASN A 407 19.35 30.58 22.37
CA ASN A 407 19.38 32.04 22.15
C ASN A 407 20.39 32.49 21.09
N GLN A 408 21.28 31.61 20.60
CA GLN A 408 22.34 31.99 19.67
C GLN A 408 21.85 32.28 18.25
N GLN A 409 20.86 31.52 17.76
CA GLN A 409 20.34 31.73 16.41
C GLN A 409 19.44 32.97 16.37
N GLY A 410 19.89 33.99 15.64
CA GLY A 410 19.24 35.30 15.50
C GLY A 410 18.20 35.36 14.37
N GLU A 411 18.26 34.43 13.42
CA GLU A 411 17.24 34.27 12.38
C GLU A 411 16.03 33.47 12.89
N SER A 412 14.99 33.30 12.07
CA SER A 412 13.71 32.72 12.50
C SER A 412 13.39 31.38 11.86
N VAL A 413 12.92 31.37 10.61
CA VAL A 413 12.34 30.20 9.93
C VAL A 413 13.30 29.62 8.90
N ILE A 414 13.81 30.46 8.00
CA ILE A 414 14.83 30.09 7.02
C ILE A 414 16.17 30.62 7.52
N LEU A 415 17.18 29.76 7.55
CA LEU A 415 18.50 30.01 8.14
C LEU A 415 19.58 29.90 7.06
N GLU A 416 20.71 30.57 7.26
CA GLU A 416 21.93 30.29 6.50
C GLU A 416 22.56 28.97 6.98
N CYS A 417 22.92 28.09 6.05
CA CYS A 417 23.60 26.82 6.32
C CYS A 417 24.55 26.48 5.16
N LEU A 418 25.66 27.21 5.06
CA LEU A 418 26.68 26.97 4.04
C LEU A 418 27.26 25.56 4.19
N SER A 419 27.35 24.84 3.07
CA SER A 419 27.88 23.48 2.97
C SER A 419 27.09 22.37 3.66
N CYS A 420 25.97 22.68 4.33
CA CYS A 420 25.19 21.67 5.05
C CYS A 420 24.56 20.62 4.11
N ALA A 421 24.12 21.04 2.92
CA ALA A 421 23.62 20.12 1.90
C ALA A 421 24.75 19.23 1.34
N GLU A 422 25.93 19.80 1.12
CA GLU A 422 27.13 19.09 0.67
C GLU A 422 27.58 18.03 1.68
N GLU A 423 27.54 18.36 2.98
CA GLU A 423 27.86 17.43 4.06
C GLU A 423 26.83 16.28 4.12
N GLU A 424 25.53 16.58 4.11
CA GLU A 424 24.48 15.55 4.06
C GLU A 424 24.60 14.67 2.80
N PHE A 425 24.95 15.26 1.66
CA PHE A 425 25.19 14.52 0.42
C PHE A 425 26.44 13.63 0.49
N SER A 426 27.51 14.09 1.14
CA SER A 426 28.71 13.28 1.38
C SER A 426 28.40 12.07 2.25
N ILE A 427 27.67 12.27 3.36
CA ILE A 427 27.22 11.19 4.25
C ILE A 427 26.36 10.19 3.47
N LEU A 428 25.37 10.67 2.71
CA LEU A 428 24.53 9.82 1.87
C LEU A 428 25.36 9.02 0.85
N SER A 429 26.33 9.67 0.20
CA SER A 429 27.19 9.02 -0.80
C SER A 429 28.05 7.92 -0.19
N GLU A 430 28.61 8.14 1.01
CA GLU A 430 29.35 7.12 1.75
C GLU A 430 28.46 5.95 2.17
N GLU A 431 27.23 6.22 2.63
CA GLU A 431 26.26 5.18 2.99
C GLU A 431 25.94 4.29 1.78
N ILE A 432 25.60 4.89 0.63
CA ILE A 432 25.34 4.16 -0.63
C ILE A 432 26.56 3.34 -1.08
N GLN A 433 27.78 3.89 -0.94
CA GLN A 433 29.00 3.16 -1.31
C GLN A 433 29.24 1.95 -0.42
N ARG A 434 29.02 2.08 0.89
CA ARG A 434 29.16 0.96 1.84
C ARG A 434 28.15 -0.15 1.57
N GLU A 435 26.89 0.20 1.30
CA GLU A 435 25.85 -0.77 0.94
C GLU A 435 26.21 -1.55 -0.34
N ARG A 436 26.67 -0.85 -1.39
CA ARG A 436 27.13 -1.49 -2.64
C ARG A 436 28.37 -2.36 -2.45
N GLU A 437 29.28 -1.99 -1.55
CA GLU A 437 30.44 -2.83 -1.22
C GLU A 437 30.02 -4.07 -0.44
N GLU A 438 29.09 -3.94 0.50
CA GLU A 438 28.55 -5.08 1.25
C GLU A 438 27.78 -6.06 0.34
N GLU A 439 26.97 -5.54 -0.58
CA GLU A 439 26.26 -6.35 -1.59
C GLU A 439 27.25 -7.14 -2.46
N ARG A 440 28.27 -6.47 -3.03
CA ARG A 440 29.33 -7.14 -3.80
C ARG A 440 30.04 -8.23 -2.98
N ARG A 441 30.34 -7.97 -1.71
CA ARG A 441 30.95 -8.98 -0.81
C ARG A 441 30.02 -10.18 -0.59
N ARG A 442 28.71 -9.97 -0.48
CA ARG A 442 27.73 -11.05 -0.35
C ARG A 442 27.65 -11.89 -1.63
N GLU A 443 27.64 -11.25 -2.80
CA GLU A 443 27.66 -11.93 -4.11
C GLU A 443 28.98 -12.72 -4.31
N GLU A 444 30.13 -12.14 -3.95
CA GLU A 444 31.43 -12.83 -3.98
C GLU A 444 31.48 -14.03 -3.02
N GLU A 445 30.91 -13.89 -1.82
CA GLU A 445 30.83 -15.00 -0.88
C GLU A 445 29.89 -16.11 -1.38
N GLU A 446 28.75 -15.76 -1.97
CA GLU A 446 27.81 -16.72 -2.56
C GLU A 446 28.42 -17.48 -3.74
N THR A 447 29.12 -16.77 -4.63
CA THR A 447 29.84 -17.39 -5.76
C THR A 447 30.96 -18.33 -5.28
N ARG A 448 31.73 -17.92 -4.27
CA ARG A 448 32.75 -18.78 -3.65
C ARG A 448 32.13 -20.04 -3.02
N ARG A 449 31.00 -19.91 -2.32
CA ARG A 449 30.27 -21.06 -1.75
C ARG A 449 29.80 -22.03 -2.83
N LYS A 450 29.23 -21.53 -3.93
CA LYS A 450 28.81 -22.34 -5.08
C LYS A 450 30.00 -23.05 -5.75
N GLU A 451 31.14 -22.37 -5.88
CA GLU A 451 32.35 -22.97 -6.43
C GLU A 451 32.93 -24.06 -5.52
N GLU A 452 32.97 -23.83 -4.20
CA GLU A 452 33.42 -24.82 -3.23
C GLU A 452 32.50 -26.06 -3.20
N GLU A 453 31.18 -25.85 -3.29
CA GLU A 453 30.21 -26.95 -3.39
C GLU A 453 30.41 -27.76 -4.68
N ARG A 454 30.60 -27.10 -5.82
CA ARG A 454 30.90 -27.78 -7.09
C ARG A 454 32.19 -28.58 -7.00
N ARG A 455 33.25 -28.03 -6.39
CA ARG A 455 34.51 -28.75 -6.17
C ARG A 455 34.33 -29.98 -5.28
N ARG A 456 33.53 -29.88 -4.20
CA ARG A 456 33.20 -31.03 -3.33
C ARG A 456 32.44 -32.10 -4.10
N GLN A 457 31.47 -31.72 -4.92
CA GLN A 457 30.72 -32.67 -5.77
C GLN A 457 31.63 -33.36 -6.80
N GLU A 458 32.54 -32.61 -7.44
CA GLU A 458 33.54 -33.18 -8.36
C GLU A 458 34.52 -34.13 -7.66
N GLU A 459 35.00 -33.79 -6.45
CA GLU A 459 35.85 -34.67 -5.65
C GLU A 459 35.11 -35.94 -5.19
N GLU A 460 33.85 -35.83 -4.77
CA GLU A 460 33.02 -36.98 -4.40
C GLU A 460 32.73 -37.89 -5.61
N ALA A 461 32.44 -37.31 -6.77
CA ALA A 461 32.26 -38.06 -8.02
C ALA A 461 33.53 -38.84 -8.40
N LYS A 462 34.71 -38.20 -8.33
CA LYS A 462 36.00 -38.86 -8.56
C LYS A 462 36.25 -40.01 -7.59
N ARG A 463 35.93 -39.83 -6.29
CA ARG A 463 36.06 -40.90 -5.29
C ARG A 463 35.15 -42.08 -5.60
N LYS A 464 33.89 -41.82 -5.99
CA LYS A 464 32.95 -42.87 -6.39
C LYS A 464 33.43 -43.63 -7.63
N GLU A 465 33.96 -42.92 -8.62
CA GLU A 465 34.54 -43.52 -9.83
C GLU A 465 35.77 -44.39 -9.50
N GLU A 466 36.65 -43.93 -8.61
CA GLU A 466 37.81 -44.71 -8.15
C GLU A 466 37.41 -45.97 -7.35
N GLU A 467 36.41 -45.86 -6.46
CA GLU A 467 35.89 -47.02 -5.72
C GLU A 467 35.23 -48.04 -6.67
N GLU A 468 34.45 -47.57 -7.65
CA GLU A 468 33.85 -48.43 -8.66
C GLU A 468 34.91 -49.13 -9.52
N ALA A 469 35.97 -48.42 -9.92
CA ALA A 469 37.10 -49.00 -10.64
C ALA A 469 37.80 -50.10 -9.82
N LYS A 470 38.06 -49.87 -8.52
CA LYS A 470 38.63 -50.88 -7.62
C LYS A 470 37.73 -52.11 -7.48
N ARG A 471 36.42 -51.92 -7.32
CA ARG A 471 35.45 -53.02 -7.28
C ARG A 471 35.46 -53.85 -8.57
N ARG A 472 35.51 -53.19 -9.73
CA ARG A 472 35.59 -53.86 -11.04
C ARG A 472 36.90 -54.67 -11.17
N GLU A 473 38.02 -54.14 -10.67
CA GLU A 473 39.31 -54.82 -10.66
C GLU A 473 39.30 -56.04 -9.72
N GLU A 474 38.78 -55.90 -8.49
CA GLU A 474 38.63 -57.00 -7.54
C GLU A 474 37.69 -58.10 -8.07
N GLU A 475 36.57 -57.73 -8.70
CA GLU A 475 35.66 -58.69 -9.31
C GLU A 475 36.32 -59.44 -10.47
N ALA A 476 37.10 -58.75 -11.31
CA ALA A 476 37.87 -59.37 -12.38
C ALA A 476 38.95 -60.32 -11.84
N ALA A 477 39.62 -59.98 -10.74
CA ALA A 477 40.59 -60.84 -10.07
C ALA A 477 39.92 -62.10 -9.50
N ARG A 478 38.78 -61.96 -8.81
CA ARG A 478 37.99 -63.09 -8.29
C ARG A 478 37.53 -64.03 -9.40
N LYS A 479 37.06 -63.49 -10.54
CA LYS A 479 36.67 -64.30 -11.71
C LYS A 479 37.85 -65.11 -12.25
N ARG A 480 39.04 -64.51 -12.33
CA ARG A 480 40.26 -65.22 -12.76
C ARG A 480 40.66 -66.33 -11.77
N GLU A 481 40.63 -66.05 -10.47
CA GLU A 481 40.89 -67.07 -9.45
C GLU A 481 39.88 -68.21 -9.47
N GLU A 482 38.59 -67.91 -9.68
CA GLU A 482 37.54 -68.92 -9.77
C GLU A 482 37.68 -69.77 -11.05
N GLU A 483 38.04 -69.17 -12.19
CA GLU A 483 38.36 -69.90 -13.42
C GLU A 483 39.57 -70.84 -13.23
N GLU A 484 40.64 -70.36 -12.59
CA GLU A 484 41.79 -71.20 -12.25
C GLU A 484 41.41 -72.33 -11.29
N ARG A 485 40.58 -72.07 -10.28
CA ARG A 485 40.12 -73.09 -9.33
C ARG A 485 39.27 -74.14 -10.02
N LYS A 486 38.32 -73.74 -10.88
CA LYS A 486 37.51 -74.68 -11.67
C LYS A 486 38.35 -75.55 -12.58
N LYS A 487 39.41 -75.00 -13.18
CA LYS A 487 40.34 -75.76 -14.01
C LYS A 487 41.10 -76.82 -13.18
N ARG A 488 41.58 -76.46 -11.99
CA ARG A 488 42.24 -77.38 -11.06
C ARG A 488 41.29 -78.46 -10.53
N GLU A 489 40.07 -78.08 -10.16
CA GLU A 489 39.03 -79.02 -9.71
C GLU A 489 38.61 -79.98 -10.82
N GLN A 490 38.53 -79.54 -12.07
CA GLN A 490 38.26 -80.42 -13.23
C GLN A 490 39.39 -81.43 -13.47
N GLU A 491 40.65 -81.00 -13.38
CA GLU A 491 41.80 -81.92 -13.47
C GLU A 491 41.81 -82.93 -12.32
N GLU A 492 41.53 -82.48 -11.09
CA GLU A 492 41.51 -83.36 -9.92
C GLU A 492 40.32 -84.33 -9.91
N ALA A 493 39.13 -83.88 -10.31
CA ALA A 493 37.95 -84.72 -10.42
C ALA A 493 38.14 -85.81 -11.49
N ALA A 494 38.74 -85.49 -12.64
CA ALA A 494 39.06 -86.46 -13.67
C ALA A 494 40.05 -87.53 -13.17
N ARG A 495 40.98 -87.16 -12.29
CA ARG A 495 41.91 -88.10 -11.66
C ARG A 495 41.22 -88.96 -10.60
N ARG A 496 40.40 -88.36 -9.74
CA ARG A 496 39.65 -89.08 -8.70
C ARG A 496 38.61 -90.05 -9.27
N GLN A 497 38.01 -89.74 -10.42
CA GLN A 497 37.10 -90.68 -11.10
C GLN A 497 37.83 -91.95 -11.55
N LYS A 498 39.05 -91.81 -12.08
CA LYS A 498 39.87 -92.96 -12.46
C LYS A 498 40.30 -93.80 -11.25
N GLU A 499 40.64 -93.16 -10.14
CA GLU A 499 41.06 -93.86 -8.91
C GLU A 499 39.87 -94.52 -8.16
N ALA A 500 38.66 -93.95 -8.23
CA ALA A 500 37.46 -94.48 -7.56
C ALA A 500 36.88 -95.72 -8.23
N GLU A 501 36.86 -95.80 -9.57
CA GLU A 501 36.44 -97.02 -10.28
C GLU A 501 37.32 -98.23 -9.94
N GLU A 502 38.59 -98.00 -9.60
CA GLU A 502 39.53 -99.06 -9.25
C GLU A 502 39.41 -99.51 -7.77
N ALA A 503 39.02 -98.59 -6.88
CA ALA A 503 38.89 -98.84 -5.44
C ALA A 503 37.55 -99.48 -5.04
N GLU A 504 36.45 -99.21 -5.76
CA GLU A 504 35.13 -99.79 -5.47
C GLU A 504 35.13 -101.31 -5.62
N ARG A 505 35.88 -101.84 -6.61
CA ARG A 505 36.07 -103.29 -6.78
C ARG A 505 36.78 -103.99 -5.61
N ARG A 506 37.48 -103.25 -4.73
CA ARG A 506 38.23 -103.82 -3.60
C ARG A 506 37.49 -103.69 -2.26
N ARG A 507 36.44 -102.86 -2.17
CA ARG A 507 35.74 -102.55 -0.90
C ARG A 507 34.54 -103.44 -0.61
N GLU A 508 33.94 -104.08 -1.61
CA GLU A 508 32.87 -105.08 -1.36
C GLU A 508 33.35 -106.30 -0.56
N GLU A 509 34.67 -106.56 -0.50
CA GLU A 509 35.23 -107.75 0.15
C GLU A 509 35.53 -107.55 1.65
N GLU A 510 35.84 -106.33 2.11
CA GLU A 510 36.25 -106.06 3.51
C GLU A 510 35.09 -105.66 4.46
N GLU A 511 33.91 -105.28 3.94
CA GLU A 511 32.83 -104.70 4.76
C GLU A 511 32.05 -105.73 5.61
N ARG A 512 32.22 -107.03 5.34
CA ARG A 512 31.59 -108.11 6.12
C ARG A 512 32.19 -108.32 7.51
N GLU A 513 33.44 -107.93 7.75
CA GLU A 513 34.14 -108.28 9.01
C GLU A 513 33.99 -107.24 10.12
N ARG A 514 33.66 -105.98 9.80
CA ARG A 514 33.66 -104.90 10.80
C ARG A 514 32.35 -104.73 11.58
N GLN A 515 31.24 -105.29 11.10
CA GLN A 515 29.92 -105.12 11.73
C GLN A 515 29.77 -105.83 13.08
N GLN A 516 30.67 -106.75 13.44
CA GLN A 516 30.55 -107.54 14.67
C GLN A 516 31.14 -106.86 15.92
N GLN A 517 31.99 -105.82 15.78
CA GLN A 517 32.73 -105.24 16.91
C GLN A 517 32.15 -103.92 17.45
N GLN A 518 31.22 -103.27 16.74
CA GLN A 518 30.76 -101.93 17.11
C GLN A 518 29.58 -101.90 18.10
N GLN A 519 28.83 -103.00 18.27
CA GLN A 519 27.61 -102.95 19.09
C GLN A 519 27.88 -102.90 20.61
N GLU A 520 29.04 -103.32 21.10
CA GLU A 520 29.35 -103.29 22.54
C GLU A 520 29.73 -101.90 23.07
N GLN A 521 30.15 -100.95 22.22
CA GLN A 521 30.62 -99.64 22.68
C GLN A 521 29.57 -98.53 22.66
N GLU A 522 28.48 -98.69 21.89
CA GLU A 522 27.48 -97.64 21.73
C GLU A 522 26.56 -97.47 22.96
N GLN A 523 26.49 -98.49 23.82
CA GLN A 523 25.68 -98.47 25.03
C GLN A 523 26.23 -97.56 26.13
N GLN A 524 27.53 -97.20 26.09
CA GLN A 524 28.15 -96.27 27.04
C GLN A 524 28.07 -94.80 26.61
N ARG A 525 27.68 -94.52 25.36
CA ARG A 525 27.65 -93.15 24.82
C ARG A 525 26.31 -92.42 25.07
N ARG A 526 25.25 -93.17 25.40
CA ARG A 526 23.92 -92.63 25.68
C ARG A 526 23.78 -91.95 27.06
N GLU A 527 24.66 -92.24 28.02
CA GLU A 527 24.63 -91.60 29.36
C GLU A 527 25.33 -90.23 29.39
N GLN A 528 26.05 -89.84 28.34
CA GLN A 528 26.80 -88.58 28.27
C GLN A 528 26.04 -87.45 27.55
N GLU A 529 25.11 -87.78 26.63
CA GLU A 529 24.27 -86.78 25.93
C GLU A 529 23.16 -86.19 26.84
N GLU A 530 22.74 -86.90 27.89
CA GLU A 530 21.71 -86.42 28.83
C GLU A 530 22.21 -85.28 29.75
N ARG A 531 23.53 -85.11 29.86
CA ARG A 531 24.18 -84.03 30.64
C ARG A 531 24.33 -82.71 29.87
N GLU A 532 24.40 -82.76 28.53
CA GLU A 532 24.50 -81.56 27.69
C GLU A 532 23.12 -80.91 27.39
N ALA A 533 22.04 -81.69 27.47
CA ALA A 533 20.67 -81.18 27.33
C ALA A 533 20.24 -80.24 28.48
N ARG A 534 20.80 -80.41 29.69
CA ARG A 534 20.48 -79.56 30.86
C ARG A 534 21.23 -78.22 30.90
N GLN A 535 22.28 -78.04 30.10
CA GLN A 535 22.99 -76.75 29.98
C GLN A 535 22.37 -75.82 28.92
N ARG A 536 21.70 -76.36 27.90
CA ARG A 536 21.00 -75.55 26.88
C ARG A 536 19.69 -74.92 27.40
N GLN A 537 19.03 -75.52 28.40
CA GLN A 537 17.81 -74.95 29.00
C GLN A 537 18.06 -73.76 29.95
N ALA A 538 19.26 -73.61 30.52
CA ALA A 538 19.60 -72.47 31.40
C ALA A 538 20.01 -71.19 30.62
N GLU A 539 20.35 -71.32 29.34
CA GLU A 539 20.78 -70.19 28.48
C GLU A 539 19.59 -69.55 27.74
N GLU A 540 18.58 -70.34 27.35
CA GLU A 540 17.32 -69.85 26.76
C GLU A 540 16.47 -69.02 27.75
N GLU A 541 16.54 -69.31 29.06
CA GLU A 541 15.79 -68.58 30.09
C GLU A 541 16.35 -67.17 30.34
N ARG A 542 17.67 -66.96 30.17
CA ARG A 542 18.33 -65.65 30.23
C ARG A 542 17.98 -64.75 29.02
N GLN A 543 17.84 -65.34 27.83
CA GLN A 543 17.48 -64.58 26.62
C GLN A 543 16.02 -64.12 26.62
N ARG A 544 15.10 -64.87 27.23
CA ARG A 544 13.69 -64.44 27.39
C ARG A 544 13.53 -63.26 28.36
N GLN A 545 14.33 -63.18 29.43
CA GLN A 545 14.26 -62.05 30.38
C GLN A 545 14.81 -60.73 29.79
N GLN A 546 15.85 -60.78 28.94
CA GLN A 546 16.42 -59.58 28.29
C GLN A 546 15.54 -59.04 27.15
N GLN A 547 14.80 -59.89 26.43
CA GLN A 547 13.85 -59.44 25.40
C GLN A 547 12.57 -58.81 25.98
N GLN A 548 12.10 -59.27 27.14
CA GLN A 548 10.94 -58.66 27.82
C GLN A 548 11.25 -57.27 28.41
N GLU A 549 12.49 -57.01 28.85
CA GLU A 549 12.88 -55.70 29.39
C GLU A 549 13.09 -54.64 28.28
N ALA A 550 13.57 -55.05 27.09
CA ALA A 550 13.74 -54.18 25.93
C ALA A 550 12.39 -53.74 25.31
N GLN A 551 11.43 -54.66 25.20
CA GLN A 551 10.09 -54.34 24.68
C GLN A 551 9.28 -53.42 25.61
N ARG A 552 9.50 -53.50 26.94
CA ARG A 552 8.82 -52.63 27.91
C ARG A 552 9.33 -51.18 27.85
N ARG A 553 10.63 -50.97 27.62
CA ARG A 553 11.22 -49.62 27.46
C ARG A 553 10.80 -48.94 26.16
N GLU A 554 10.71 -49.70 25.06
CA GLU A 554 10.30 -49.17 23.75
C GLU A 554 8.81 -48.80 23.70
N GLN A 555 7.97 -49.50 24.48
CA GLN A 555 6.56 -49.17 24.65
C GLN A 555 6.33 -47.95 25.58
N GLU A 556 7.10 -47.81 26.68
CA GLU A 556 7.06 -46.61 27.53
C GLU A 556 7.55 -45.34 26.81
N GLU A 557 8.55 -45.43 25.92
CA GLU A 557 9.03 -44.28 25.13
C GLU A 557 8.02 -43.84 24.04
N ARG A 558 7.28 -44.78 23.43
CA ARG A 558 6.22 -44.46 22.46
C ARG A 558 4.99 -43.84 23.12
N GLU A 559 4.59 -44.35 24.29
CA GLU A 559 3.47 -43.78 25.06
C GLU A 559 3.81 -42.38 25.61
N ALA A 560 5.08 -42.12 25.97
CA ALA A 560 5.54 -40.79 26.38
C ALA A 560 5.51 -39.77 25.22
N ARG A 561 5.98 -40.13 24.02
CA ARG A 561 5.95 -39.25 22.83
C ARG A 561 4.53 -38.96 22.34
N GLN A 562 3.63 -39.95 22.41
CA GLN A 562 2.21 -39.73 22.06
C GLN A 562 1.50 -38.82 23.05
N ARG A 563 1.78 -38.92 24.36
CA ARG A 563 1.22 -37.99 25.36
C ARG A 563 1.77 -36.57 25.22
N GLU A 564 3.01 -36.40 24.76
CA GLU A 564 3.62 -35.09 24.54
C GLU A 564 3.07 -34.39 23.27
N GLU A 565 2.87 -35.12 22.17
CA GLU A 565 2.21 -34.59 20.96
C GLU A 565 0.72 -34.29 21.19
N GLU A 566 0.01 -35.13 21.94
CA GLU A 566 -1.41 -34.91 22.25
C GLU A 566 -1.60 -33.73 23.23
N ALA A 567 -0.69 -33.54 24.19
CA ALA A 567 -0.67 -32.37 25.06
C ALA A 567 -0.34 -31.06 24.30
N GLN A 568 0.55 -31.10 23.30
CA GLN A 568 0.84 -29.93 22.46
C GLN A 568 -0.34 -29.55 21.55
N ARG A 569 -1.04 -30.54 20.97
CA ARG A 569 -2.25 -30.30 20.16
C ARG A 569 -3.41 -29.76 20.99
N GLN A 570 -3.63 -30.28 22.20
CA GLN A 570 -4.66 -29.75 23.11
C GLN A 570 -4.33 -28.32 23.59
N LYS A 571 -3.05 -27.99 23.81
CA LYS A 571 -2.63 -26.64 24.19
C LYS A 571 -2.82 -25.61 23.07
N GLN A 572 -2.52 -25.98 21.82
CA GLN A 572 -2.80 -25.12 20.65
C GLN A 572 -4.29 -24.92 20.40
N GLN A 573 -5.12 -25.97 20.53
CA GLN A 573 -6.57 -25.85 20.37
C GLN A 573 -7.22 -25.02 21.49
N GLN A 574 -6.73 -25.11 22.74
CA GLN A 574 -7.21 -24.27 23.84
C GLN A 574 -6.80 -22.80 23.72
N GLU A 575 -5.58 -22.50 23.21
CA GLU A 575 -5.16 -21.11 22.95
C GLU A 575 -5.94 -20.47 21.80
N GLU A 576 -6.23 -21.23 20.73
CA GLU A 576 -6.99 -20.73 19.58
C GLU A 576 -8.48 -20.52 19.91
N GLU A 577 -9.10 -21.43 20.69
CA GLU A 577 -10.48 -21.27 21.17
C GLU A 577 -10.60 -20.14 22.21
N ALA A 578 -9.61 -19.98 23.10
CA ALA A 578 -9.56 -18.86 24.05
C ALA A 578 -9.35 -17.50 23.35
N ALA A 579 -8.53 -17.44 22.30
CA ALA A 579 -8.35 -16.24 21.49
C ALA A 579 -9.64 -15.87 20.72
N ARG A 580 -10.37 -16.86 20.22
CA ARG A 580 -11.65 -16.65 19.52
C ARG A 580 -12.76 -16.20 20.46
N ARG A 581 -12.87 -16.77 21.66
CA ARG A 581 -13.83 -16.33 22.68
C ARG A 581 -13.53 -14.91 23.17
N ARG A 582 -12.26 -14.54 23.38
CA ARG A 582 -11.88 -13.17 23.78
C ARG A 582 -12.23 -12.12 22.71
N ARG A 583 -12.05 -12.45 21.42
CA ARG A 583 -12.46 -11.55 20.32
C ARG A 583 -13.98 -11.38 20.26
N GLN A 584 -14.74 -12.47 20.38
CA GLN A 584 -16.21 -12.40 20.41
C GLN A 584 -16.75 -11.66 21.64
N GLU A 585 -16.12 -11.82 22.81
CA GLU A 585 -16.51 -11.14 24.04
C GLU A 585 -16.15 -9.63 24.02
N GLN A 586 -15.06 -9.25 23.34
CA GLN A 586 -14.69 -7.86 23.12
C GLN A 586 -15.59 -7.19 22.07
N GLU A 587 -15.90 -7.86 20.96
CA GLU A 587 -16.88 -7.38 19.96
C GLU A 587 -18.28 -7.24 20.57
N ALA A 588 -18.71 -8.18 21.43
CA ALA A 588 -19.98 -8.08 22.13
C ALA A 588 -20.02 -6.92 23.16
N ARG A 589 -18.90 -6.64 23.85
CA ARG A 589 -18.78 -5.48 24.75
C ARG A 589 -18.78 -4.15 24.00
N GLU A 590 -18.11 -4.07 22.85
CA GLU A 590 -18.11 -2.87 22.00
C GLU A 590 -19.49 -2.63 21.38
N ALA A 591 -20.17 -3.68 20.92
CA ALA A 591 -21.55 -3.59 20.43
C ALA A 591 -22.55 -3.17 21.53
N ALA A 592 -22.43 -3.73 22.75
CA ALA A 592 -23.27 -3.33 23.88
C ALA A 592 -23.00 -1.88 24.34
N ALA A 593 -21.75 -1.42 24.30
CA ALA A 593 -21.38 -0.04 24.60
C ALA A 593 -21.87 0.94 23.51
N ALA A 594 -21.86 0.53 22.24
CA ALA A 594 -22.44 1.31 21.14
C ALA A 594 -23.96 1.45 21.29
N ALA A 595 -24.67 0.34 21.58
CA ALA A 595 -26.12 0.36 21.81
C ALA A 595 -26.51 1.22 23.03
N ALA A 596 -25.70 1.22 24.10
CA ALA A 596 -25.93 2.08 25.26
C ALA A 596 -25.75 3.58 24.96
N ARG A 597 -24.77 3.94 24.12
CA ARG A 597 -24.56 5.33 23.66
C ARG A 597 -25.68 5.79 22.74
N GLU A 598 -26.18 4.90 21.89
CA GLU A 598 -27.30 5.20 20.99
C GLU A 598 -28.60 5.43 21.79
N ALA A 599 -28.86 4.61 22.82
CA ALA A 599 -29.99 4.81 23.74
C ALA A 599 -29.88 6.09 24.58
N GLU A 600 -28.66 6.51 24.96
CA GLU A 600 -28.41 7.79 25.65
C GLU A 600 -28.62 8.99 24.71
N GLN A 601 -28.16 8.89 23.46
CA GLN A 601 -28.40 9.90 22.43
C GLN A 601 -29.89 10.03 22.09
N GLU A 602 -30.66 8.93 22.04
CA GLU A 602 -32.11 9.00 21.87
C GLU A 602 -32.82 9.66 23.05
N ARG A 603 -32.36 9.43 24.29
CA ARG A 603 -32.90 10.12 25.48
C ARG A 603 -32.59 11.62 25.47
N GLU A 604 -31.37 12.01 25.10
CA GLU A 604 -31.03 13.42 24.91
C GLU A 604 -31.81 14.06 23.75
N ALA A 605 -32.01 13.34 22.65
CA ALA A 605 -32.82 13.81 21.53
C ALA A 605 -34.30 13.96 21.92
N ALA A 606 -34.85 13.05 22.74
CA ALA A 606 -36.19 13.16 23.28
C ALA A 606 -36.33 14.38 24.21
N ALA A 607 -35.37 14.63 25.10
CA ALA A 607 -35.35 15.82 25.95
C ALA A 607 -35.26 17.13 25.14
N ARG A 608 -34.46 17.15 24.06
CA ARG A 608 -34.38 18.30 23.14
C ARG A 608 -35.67 18.54 22.38
N ARG A 609 -36.39 17.48 21.98
CA ARG A 609 -37.71 17.60 21.34
C ARG A 609 -38.75 18.18 22.31
N GLU A 610 -38.66 17.83 23.60
CA GLU A 610 -39.51 18.40 24.64
C GLU A 610 -39.19 19.90 24.88
N GLU A 611 -37.91 20.28 24.89
CA GLU A 611 -37.49 21.68 24.95
C GLU A 611 -37.90 22.48 23.70
N GLU A 612 -37.79 21.90 22.51
CA GLU A 612 -38.29 22.50 21.26
C GLU A 612 -39.82 22.62 21.24
N ALA A 613 -40.55 21.66 21.80
CA ALA A 613 -42.00 21.74 21.94
C ALA A 613 -42.41 22.88 22.89
N ALA A 614 -41.67 23.08 23.98
CA ALA A 614 -41.85 24.23 24.86
C ALA A 614 -41.54 25.57 24.15
N ARG A 615 -40.48 25.65 23.35
CA ARG A 615 -40.17 26.84 22.52
C ARG A 615 -41.21 27.08 21.43
N ARG A 616 -41.80 26.04 20.85
CA ARG A 616 -42.91 26.18 19.88
C ARG A 616 -44.16 26.75 20.54
N GLN A 617 -44.50 26.35 21.77
CA GLN A 617 -45.58 26.99 22.53
C GLN A 617 -45.29 28.47 22.80
N GLU A 618 -44.03 28.82 23.07
CA GLU A 618 -43.62 30.21 23.26
C GLU A 618 -43.68 31.03 21.96
N GLN A 619 -43.33 30.42 20.81
CA GLN A 619 -43.50 31.03 19.48
C GLN A 619 -44.97 31.14 19.05
N GLU A 620 -45.84 30.19 19.39
CA GLU A 620 -47.28 30.29 19.17
C GLU A 620 -47.90 31.42 20.01
N ALA A 621 -47.42 31.64 21.23
CA ALA A 621 -47.82 32.80 22.04
C ALA A 621 -47.42 34.13 21.37
N GLN A 622 -46.25 34.19 20.71
CA GLN A 622 -45.82 35.35 19.92
C GLN A 622 -46.60 35.50 18.60
N ARG A 623 -47.02 34.39 17.98
CA ARG A 623 -47.87 34.39 16.77
C ARG A 623 -49.28 34.88 17.05
N ARG A 624 -49.86 34.54 18.22
CA ARG A 624 -51.13 35.11 18.70
C ARG A 624 -51.05 36.63 18.88
N GLN A 625 -49.90 37.16 19.31
CA GLN A 625 -49.66 38.62 19.37
C GLN A 625 -49.56 39.28 17.98
N GLN A 626 -49.21 38.53 16.92
CA GLN A 626 -49.21 39.03 15.54
C GLN A 626 -50.57 38.85 14.82
N GLU A 627 -51.37 37.84 15.18
CA GLU A 627 -52.74 37.67 14.65
C GLU A 627 -53.74 38.70 15.22
N GLU A 628 -53.49 39.26 16.41
CA GLU A 628 -54.24 40.41 16.94
C GLU A 628 -54.04 41.70 16.13
N ALA A 629 -53.02 41.77 15.26
CA ALA A 629 -52.77 42.93 14.40
C ALA A 629 -53.47 42.87 13.03
N GLY A 630 -54.25 41.82 12.74
CA GLY A 630 -54.67 41.56 11.36
C GLY A 630 -55.96 40.79 11.16
N GLN A 631 -57.07 41.10 11.86
CA GLN A 631 -58.43 41.00 11.31
C GLN A 631 -59.51 41.48 12.30
N GLY A 632 -60.13 42.61 11.98
CA GLY A 632 -61.44 42.97 12.52
C GLY A 632 -62.56 42.48 11.61
N ARG A 633 -63.62 41.92 12.20
CA ARG A 633 -65.07 42.14 11.94
C ARG A 633 -65.92 40.87 12.16
N GLY A 634 -66.88 41.00 13.10
CA GLY A 634 -68.12 40.21 13.21
C GLY A 634 -67.97 38.86 13.91
N GLY A 635 -68.82 38.43 14.85
CA GLY A 635 -70.10 38.94 15.36
C GLY A 635 -71.04 37.76 15.67
N GLY A 636 -71.37 37.54 16.95
CA GLY A 636 -72.50 36.72 17.46
C GLY A 636 -72.33 35.19 17.42
N ALA A 637 -73.06 34.34 18.16
CA ALA A 637 -73.92 34.38 19.34
C ALA A 637 -74.39 32.91 19.59
N GLY A 638 -74.78 32.54 20.82
CA GLY A 638 -75.55 31.30 21.15
C GLY A 638 -74.75 30.24 21.95
N GLU A 639 -74.94 30.07 23.27
CA GLU A 639 -75.99 29.29 24.00
C GLU A 639 -75.53 27.84 24.34
N ARG A 640 -75.32 27.52 25.65
CA ARG A 640 -76.09 26.60 26.56
C ARG A 640 -76.04 25.10 26.16
N GLN A 641 -75.94 24.07 27.01
CA GLN A 641 -76.00 23.80 28.47
C GLN A 641 -75.60 22.31 28.69
N GLU A 642 -75.23 21.93 29.93
CA GLU A 642 -75.30 20.57 30.55
C GLU A 642 -74.48 19.41 29.94
N GLY A 643 -73.89 18.43 30.63
CA GLY A 643 -73.84 17.96 32.03
C GLY A 643 -73.22 16.53 32.03
N GLY A 644 -72.85 15.98 33.19
CA GLY A 644 -72.85 14.50 33.39
C GLY A 644 -71.52 13.76 33.62
N GLU A 645 -71.49 13.12 34.79
CA GLU A 645 -70.55 12.22 35.46
C GLU A 645 -70.04 10.92 34.77
N ALA A 646 -68.85 10.49 35.25
CA ALA A 646 -68.42 9.15 35.73
C ALA A 646 -68.37 7.87 34.86
N ALA A 647 -67.23 7.15 34.98
CA ALA A 647 -67.03 5.69 35.19
C ALA A 647 -65.65 5.28 34.61
N ALA A 648 -64.65 4.78 35.35
CA ALA A 648 -64.49 3.54 36.14
C ALA A 648 -63.80 2.39 35.37
N ARG A 649 -62.90 1.67 36.10
CA ARG A 649 -62.33 0.31 35.88
C ARG A 649 -61.07 0.22 35.00
N ARG A 650 -60.08 -0.67 35.22
CA ARG A 650 -59.75 -1.74 36.21
C ARG A 650 -58.33 -2.27 35.90
N GLU A 651 -57.84 -3.17 36.78
CA GLU A 651 -56.67 -4.10 36.73
C GLU A 651 -55.40 -3.55 37.42
N GLU A 652 -54.96 -3.97 38.64
CA GLU A 652 -54.75 -5.32 39.26
C GLU A 652 -53.79 -6.16 38.39
N GLU A 653 -52.62 -6.70 38.79
CA GLU A 653 -51.97 -7.13 40.05
C GLU A 653 -50.44 -6.87 39.93
N ALA A 654 -49.67 -6.50 40.97
CA ALA A 654 -49.01 -7.37 41.98
C ALA A 654 -48.32 -8.62 41.35
N ALA A 655 -47.06 -8.96 41.63
CA ALA A 655 -46.39 -8.99 42.93
C ALA A 655 -44.85 -8.97 42.84
N ARG A 656 -44.28 -8.55 43.97
CA ARG A 656 -42.88 -8.50 44.37
C ARG A 656 -42.21 -9.88 44.41
N GLN A 657 -40.90 -9.90 44.25
CA GLN A 657 -40.03 -10.58 45.22
C GLN A 657 -38.75 -9.78 45.46
N GLU A 658 -38.54 -9.47 46.73
CA GLU A 658 -37.33 -8.90 47.34
C GLU A 658 -36.21 -9.95 47.36
N GLY A 659 -34.95 -9.49 47.36
CA GLY A 659 -33.80 -10.36 47.60
C GLY A 659 -32.51 -9.55 47.66
N GLN A 660 -32.03 -9.32 48.87
CA GLN A 660 -30.97 -8.44 49.33
C GLN A 660 -29.52 -8.72 48.81
N PRO A 661 -28.56 -7.80 49.10
CA PRO A 661 -27.19 -7.79 48.60
C PRO A 661 -26.15 -8.41 49.57
N THR A 662 -24.86 -8.24 49.24
CA THR A 662 -23.59 -8.34 50.04
C THR A 662 -22.63 -9.52 49.69
N PRO A 663 -21.37 -9.58 50.21
CA PRO A 663 -20.18 -8.90 49.65
C PRO A 663 -18.89 -9.79 49.62
N GLU A 664 -17.74 -9.14 49.36
CA GLU A 664 -16.35 -9.48 49.78
C GLU A 664 -15.43 -10.42 48.95
N GLN A 665 -14.29 -9.82 48.57
CA GLN A 665 -12.88 -10.26 48.71
C GLN A 665 -12.44 -11.66 48.23
N GLN A 666 -11.57 -11.68 47.20
CA GLN A 666 -10.12 -11.94 47.32
C GLN A 666 -9.37 -11.49 46.07
#